data_AF-A0A0G4KNM9-F1
#
_entry.id   AF-A0A0G4KNM9-F1
#
_cell.length_a   1.000
_cell.length_b   1.000
_cell.length_c   1.000
_cell.angle_alpha   90.00
_cell.angle_beta   90.00
_cell.angle_gamma   90.00
#
_symmetry.space_group_name_H-M   'P 1'
#
loop_
_entity.id
_entity.type
_entity.pdbx_description
1 polymer ?
#
loop_
_entity_poly.entity_id
_entity_poly.type
_entity_poly.pdbx_seq_one_letter_code
_entity_poly.pdbx_strand_id
1 'polypeptide(L)'
;MEEELVKLRLQVQEEQRRREEAEDRILEEQQHRKEAEELARASQPLTLENYLEACHSLNCAIQVVTDRSLTTQGDTTNPTGRIFPRRIIPWDDFATKQEEIWHQVSTGQLFASRPVFPSQHQLEYVRSLLKPISSEVGLRDFERDVVENSVQKLVNEANKDPLLRTALGLQGTVTFESHTNLGGAGDTISAYMERMSIEEGRTGVTTAASKSTVPKARRKAQGKGNRADQFCIYRTSDGRNIPALAIEYKAPHKLSMDTVVAGLESEIRPERDVINKDGEGFEFASKSLAAAVITQLFSYMIGKGIQYGYVCTGQTFIFLHIPSDPTVVYFSVCVPNLDVLDDDDNRLHRTAVAQVFAFILRALCAEPPPMSWHDAAAKLDIWAVEYDDVLRNIPETVRKGKEVRASPYKPQRWQGFKRSPIRTRSSCQPPNERVDGRVSEDDDDEETRPSPSLSRSSRSIQNVTTSTGSISTGKRGQRKGDRRQVLMREKIQDRPFCTQRCLLGLAYGGPMDDDCPNFDDHGDRHIDRLEFLRLIRIQLACDRGPDANCAPLYLSGSVGALFKARLSCYGYTLVAKGVKRPDLALLRHENDLYDRVRAIQGSHVPVCLGKVDLILPCYYDGGVYEYLLFLGWAGRPLLECTSQISKTRVIDAVTAAFTELHKLRVLHHDAKPRNLLYDVNSSRLMIVDLERAEFCSRQPLGVISPNRQYRKRKRKMTQRRGKDPFARELHSVVEYVASCMQR
;
A
#
# COMPACT_ATOMS: atom_id res chain seq x y z
N MET A 1 -26.28 -81.04 -42.39
CA MET A 1 -25.58 -81.24 -41.10
C MET A 1 -24.23 -80.53 -41.03
N GLU A 2 -23.15 -81.02 -41.67
CA GLU A 2 -21.81 -80.41 -41.44
C GLU A 2 -21.71 -78.95 -41.90
N GLU A 3 -22.23 -78.61 -43.09
CA GLU A 3 -22.28 -77.22 -43.57
C GLU A 3 -23.13 -76.31 -42.66
N GLU A 4 -24.22 -76.82 -42.08
CA GLU A 4 -25.04 -76.08 -41.12
C GLU A 4 -24.30 -75.86 -39.80
N LEU A 5 -23.54 -76.84 -39.32
CA LEU A 5 -22.67 -76.72 -38.14
C LEU A 5 -21.57 -75.68 -38.34
N VAL A 6 -20.97 -75.61 -39.54
CA VAL A 6 -20.01 -74.55 -39.90
C VAL A 6 -20.71 -73.19 -39.95
N LYS A 7 -21.90 -73.12 -40.56
CA LYS A 7 -22.69 -71.88 -40.68
C LYS A 7 -23.15 -71.33 -39.32
N LEU A 8 -23.60 -72.20 -38.40
CA LEU A 8 -23.91 -71.81 -37.02
C LEU A 8 -22.65 -71.33 -36.27
N ARG A 9 -21.51 -72.01 -36.42
CA ARG A 9 -20.26 -71.58 -35.77
C ARG A 9 -19.82 -70.18 -36.23
N LEU A 10 -19.92 -69.89 -37.52
CA LEU A 10 -19.66 -68.55 -38.07
C LEU A 10 -20.65 -67.50 -37.53
N GLN A 11 -21.95 -67.83 -37.45
CA GLN A 11 -22.96 -66.94 -36.87
C GLN A 11 -22.70 -66.66 -35.39
N VAL A 12 -22.32 -67.66 -34.60
CA VAL A 12 -21.96 -67.49 -33.18
C VAL A 12 -20.71 -66.62 -33.03
N GLN A 13 -19.67 -66.83 -33.85
CA GLN A 13 -18.47 -65.99 -33.82
C GLN A 13 -18.77 -64.53 -34.21
N GLU A 14 -19.64 -64.26 -35.18
CA GLU A 14 -20.00 -62.89 -35.54
C GLU A 14 -20.93 -62.24 -34.51
N GLU A 15 -21.82 -63.00 -33.86
CA GLU A 15 -22.56 -62.55 -32.67
C GLU A 15 -21.61 -62.17 -31.53
N GLN A 16 -20.62 -63.02 -31.21
CA GLN A 16 -19.61 -62.72 -30.19
C GLN A 16 -18.83 -61.45 -30.52
N ARG A 17 -18.30 -61.32 -31.75
CA ARG A 17 -17.54 -60.12 -32.13
C ARG A 17 -18.39 -58.85 -32.10
N ARG A 18 -19.68 -58.92 -32.46
CA ARG A 18 -20.61 -57.79 -32.35
C ARG A 18 -20.91 -57.40 -30.90
N ARG A 19 -20.91 -58.37 -29.97
CA ARG A 19 -21.05 -58.12 -28.52
C ARG A 19 -19.78 -57.50 -27.95
N GLU A 20 -18.61 -58.07 -28.24
CA GLU A 20 -17.29 -57.52 -27.88
C GLU A 20 -17.15 -56.07 -28.34
N GLU A 21 -17.37 -55.81 -29.64
CA GLU A 21 -17.37 -54.43 -30.17
C GLU A 21 -18.41 -53.51 -29.52
N ALA A 22 -19.53 -54.03 -29.01
CA ALA A 22 -20.55 -53.23 -28.33
C ALA A 22 -20.20 -52.96 -26.85
N GLU A 23 -19.58 -53.92 -26.17
CA GLU A 23 -19.06 -53.77 -24.81
C GLU A 23 -17.88 -52.78 -24.79
N ASP A 24 -16.98 -52.84 -25.78
CA ASP A 24 -15.91 -51.85 -25.99
C ASP A 24 -16.48 -50.44 -26.20
N ARG A 25 -17.45 -50.27 -27.11
CA ARG A 25 -18.11 -48.96 -27.34
C ARG A 25 -18.80 -48.40 -26.09
N ILE A 26 -19.39 -49.27 -25.26
CA ILE A 26 -19.99 -48.87 -23.97
C ILE A 26 -18.92 -48.49 -22.95
N LEU A 27 -17.76 -49.17 -22.95
CA LEU A 27 -16.62 -48.83 -22.09
C LEU A 27 -15.99 -47.50 -22.49
N GLU A 28 -15.79 -47.26 -23.79
CA GLU A 28 -15.34 -45.97 -24.35
C GLU A 28 -16.31 -44.84 -24.00
N GLU A 29 -17.63 -45.01 -24.21
CA GLU A 29 -18.62 -43.99 -23.86
C GLU A 29 -18.63 -43.70 -22.34
N GLN A 30 -18.47 -44.73 -21.50
CA GLN A 30 -18.33 -44.56 -20.05
C GLN A 30 -17.03 -43.84 -19.65
N GLN A 31 -15.91 -44.06 -20.35
CA GLN A 31 -14.66 -43.33 -20.12
C GLN A 31 -14.82 -41.87 -20.53
N HIS A 32 -15.27 -41.62 -21.76
CA HIS A 32 -15.50 -40.25 -22.27
C HIS A 32 -16.48 -39.45 -21.40
N ARG A 33 -17.52 -40.11 -20.86
CA ARG A 33 -18.47 -39.49 -19.93
C ARG A 33 -17.86 -39.17 -18.57
N LYS A 34 -16.98 -40.03 -18.04
CA LYS A 34 -16.24 -39.77 -16.78
C LYS A 34 -15.27 -38.60 -16.97
N GLU A 35 -14.48 -38.60 -18.05
CA GLU A 35 -13.57 -37.51 -18.41
C GLU A 35 -14.32 -36.19 -18.58
N ALA A 36 -15.46 -36.19 -19.28
CA ALA A 36 -16.29 -35.00 -19.44
C ALA A 36 -16.86 -34.49 -18.10
N GLU A 37 -17.24 -35.39 -17.17
CA GLU A 37 -17.69 -35.00 -15.83
C GLU A 37 -16.53 -34.45 -14.98
N GLU A 38 -15.34 -35.04 -15.06
CA GLU A 38 -14.15 -34.57 -14.34
C GLU A 38 -13.65 -33.23 -14.88
N LEU A 39 -13.64 -33.03 -16.20
CA LEU A 39 -13.35 -31.74 -16.83
C LEU A 39 -14.39 -30.67 -16.44
N ALA A 40 -15.68 -31.03 -16.43
CA ALA A 40 -16.74 -30.14 -15.97
C ALA A 40 -16.56 -29.76 -14.48
N ARG A 41 -16.18 -30.74 -13.63
CA ARG A 41 -15.92 -30.55 -12.20
C ARG A 41 -14.67 -29.69 -11.94
N ALA A 42 -13.58 -29.95 -12.66
CA ALA A 42 -12.33 -29.17 -12.60
C ALA A 42 -12.49 -27.74 -13.13
N SER A 43 -13.54 -27.48 -13.92
CA SER A 43 -13.91 -26.16 -14.43
C SER A 43 -14.81 -25.36 -13.46
N GLN A 44 -15.33 -25.97 -12.39
CA GLN A 44 -16.18 -25.25 -11.42
C GLN A 44 -15.34 -24.30 -10.54
N PRO A 45 -15.87 -23.10 -10.18
CA PRO A 45 -15.22 -22.20 -9.23
C PRO A 45 -15.02 -22.87 -7.86
N LEU A 46 -13.88 -22.62 -7.22
CA LEU A 46 -13.54 -23.20 -5.93
C LEU A 46 -14.13 -22.41 -4.75
N THR A 47 -14.39 -23.11 -3.64
CA THR A 47 -14.59 -22.52 -2.31
C THR A 47 -13.24 -22.11 -1.71
N LEU A 48 -13.26 -21.31 -0.63
CA LEU A 48 -12.03 -20.80 0.00
C LEU A 48 -11.04 -21.91 0.39
N GLU A 49 -11.52 -23.02 0.92
CA GLU A 49 -10.70 -24.12 1.45
C GLU A 49 -9.95 -24.83 0.31
N ASN A 50 -10.70 -25.33 -0.67
CA ASN A 50 -10.15 -25.96 -1.88
C ASN A 50 -9.22 -25.01 -2.65
N TYR A 51 -9.52 -23.71 -2.65
CA TYR A 51 -8.70 -22.71 -3.33
C TYR A 51 -7.33 -22.53 -2.64
N LEU A 52 -7.28 -22.50 -1.31
CA LEU A 52 -6.02 -22.46 -0.56
C LEU A 52 -5.20 -23.74 -0.74
N GLU A 53 -5.83 -24.92 -0.82
CA GLU A 53 -5.14 -26.19 -1.11
C GLU A 53 -4.54 -26.21 -2.54
N ALA A 54 -5.28 -25.73 -3.54
CA ALA A 54 -4.81 -25.63 -4.91
C ALA A 54 -3.69 -24.58 -5.07
N CYS A 55 -3.81 -23.41 -4.44
CA CYS A 55 -2.75 -22.40 -4.38
C CYS A 55 -1.50 -22.89 -3.63
N HIS A 56 -1.65 -23.71 -2.58
CA HIS A 56 -0.51 -24.32 -1.90
C HIS A 56 0.18 -25.36 -2.78
N SER A 57 -0.59 -26.20 -3.48
CA SER A 57 -0.08 -27.17 -4.46
C SER A 57 0.71 -26.48 -5.58
N LEU A 58 0.25 -25.29 -6.01
CA LEU A 58 0.94 -24.42 -6.96
C LEU A 58 2.25 -23.84 -6.38
N ASN A 59 2.25 -23.40 -5.11
CA ASN A 59 3.45 -22.92 -4.41
C ASN A 59 4.51 -24.03 -4.21
N CYS A 60 4.07 -25.25 -3.95
CA CYS A 60 4.95 -26.43 -3.83
C CYS A 60 5.55 -26.86 -5.17
N ALA A 61 5.04 -26.37 -6.31
CA ALA A 61 5.64 -26.58 -7.64
C ALA A 61 6.82 -25.63 -7.95
N ILE A 62 7.30 -24.84 -6.98
CA ILE A 62 8.44 -23.94 -7.13
C ILE A 62 9.72 -24.67 -7.57
N GLN A 63 10.37 -24.17 -8.62
CA GLN A 63 11.63 -24.71 -9.14
C GLN A 63 12.74 -23.66 -8.98
N VAL A 64 13.74 -23.94 -8.16
CA VAL A 64 14.88 -23.05 -7.92
C VAL A 64 16.09 -23.51 -8.74
N VAL A 65 16.67 -22.62 -9.54
CA VAL A 65 17.91 -22.89 -10.28
C VAL A 65 19.09 -22.75 -9.32
N THR A 66 19.75 -23.86 -9.00
CA THR A 66 20.91 -23.91 -8.10
C THR A 66 22.25 -23.76 -8.83
N ASP A 67 22.25 -23.77 -10.17
CA ASP A 67 23.48 -23.62 -10.96
C ASP A 67 23.96 -22.15 -11.01
N ARG A 68 25.21 -21.92 -10.60
CA ARG A 68 25.83 -20.59 -10.58
C ARG A 68 26.08 -20.01 -11.97
N SER A 69 26.19 -20.84 -13.01
CA SER A 69 26.35 -20.40 -14.40
C SER A 69 25.05 -19.85 -15.02
N LEU A 70 23.89 -20.18 -14.44
CA LEU A 70 22.56 -19.84 -14.96
C LEU A 70 21.82 -18.78 -14.11
N THR A 71 22.45 -18.27 -13.04
CA THR A 71 21.82 -17.40 -12.02
C THR A 71 22.45 -16.01 -11.94
N THR A 72 21.69 -15.01 -11.45
CA THR A 72 22.17 -13.62 -11.34
C THR A 72 23.32 -13.48 -10.34
N GLN A 73 24.49 -13.04 -10.84
CA GLN A 73 25.73 -12.89 -10.05
C GLN A 73 25.93 -11.51 -9.39
N GLY A 74 25.03 -10.55 -9.61
CA GLY A 74 25.10 -9.23 -8.98
C GLY A 74 24.81 -9.28 -7.46
N ASP A 75 25.37 -8.33 -6.71
CA ASP A 75 25.35 -8.33 -5.25
C ASP A 75 23.95 -8.38 -4.62
N THR A 76 23.85 -9.02 -3.45
CA THR A 76 22.56 -9.35 -2.83
C THR A 76 21.78 -8.12 -2.33
N THR A 77 22.47 -7.18 -1.70
CA THR A 77 21.87 -6.10 -0.89
C THR A 77 22.95 -5.10 -0.50
N ASN A 78 22.83 -3.82 -0.83
CA ASN A 78 23.74 -2.80 -0.26
C ASN A 78 22.99 -1.95 0.80
N PRO A 79 23.24 -2.19 2.12
CA PRO A 79 22.74 -1.39 3.23
C PRO A 79 23.50 -0.07 3.44
N THR A 80 24.64 0.17 2.80
CA THR A 80 25.48 1.35 3.05
C THR A 80 24.71 2.64 2.78
N GLY A 81 24.76 3.58 3.73
CA GLY A 81 24.00 4.83 3.67
C GLY A 81 22.49 4.69 3.99
N ARG A 82 22.02 3.52 4.41
CA ARG A 82 20.65 3.29 4.92
C ARG A 82 20.56 3.44 6.44
N ILE A 83 19.36 3.71 6.94
CA ILE A 83 19.06 3.76 8.38
C ILE A 83 18.86 2.32 8.87
N PHE A 84 19.45 1.95 10.01
CA PHE A 84 19.33 0.60 10.58
C PHE A 84 18.58 0.56 11.92
N PRO A 85 17.88 -0.55 12.26
CA PRO A 85 17.20 -0.71 13.54
C PRO A 85 18.22 -1.00 14.65
N ARG A 86 17.98 -0.50 15.87
CA ARG A 86 18.83 -0.81 17.04
C ARG A 86 18.68 -2.26 17.49
N ARG A 87 17.50 -2.86 17.29
CA ARG A 87 17.20 -4.26 17.64
C ARG A 87 16.33 -4.90 16.55
N ILE A 88 16.70 -6.10 16.15
CA ILE A 88 15.96 -7.02 15.29
C ILE A 88 15.56 -8.19 16.21
N ILE A 89 14.27 -8.34 16.53
CA ILE A 89 13.78 -9.21 17.62
C ILE A 89 12.81 -10.27 17.08
N PRO A 90 12.86 -11.53 17.53
CA PRO A 90 11.81 -12.51 17.24
C PRO A 90 10.40 -12.00 17.58
N TRP A 91 9.42 -12.39 16.78
CA TRP A 91 8.03 -11.97 16.91
C TRP A 91 7.16 -13.09 17.50
N ASP A 92 7.33 -13.33 18.79
CA ASP A 92 6.76 -14.49 19.50
C ASP A 92 5.21 -14.58 19.41
N ASP A 93 4.50 -13.45 19.34
CA ASP A 93 3.03 -13.41 19.23
C ASP A 93 2.47 -13.32 17.80
N PHE A 94 3.32 -13.50 16.78
CA PHE A 94 2.93 -13.49 15.37
C PHE A 94 1.82 -14.50 15.03
N ALA A 95 1.93 -15.73 15.56
CA ALA A 95 0.97 -16.81 15.33
C ALA A 95 -0.46 -16.42 15.78
N THR A 96 -0.58 -15.97 17.04
CA THR A 96 -1.83 -15.48 17.62
C THR A 96 -2.39 -14.29 16.84
N LYS A 97 -1.51 -13.39 16.36
CA LYS A 97 -1.91 -12.25 15.52
C LYS A 97 -2.40 -12.65 14.13
N GLN A 98 -1.92 -13.74 13.55
CA GLN A 98 -2.53 -14.28 12.32
C GLN A 98 -3.88 -14.95 12.64
N GLU A 99 -4.00 -15.66 13.77
CA GLU A 99 -5.26 -16.26 14.23
C GLU A 99 -6.38 -15.22 14.43
N GLU A 100 -6.09 -14.09 15.07
CA GLU A 100 -7.03 -12.97 15.29
C GLU A 100 -7.72 -12.51 13.99
N ILE A 101 -6.96 -12.41 12.90
CA ILE A 101 -7.48 -11.99 11.59
C ILE A 101 -8.37 -13.07 10.98
N TRP A 102 -7.99 -14.35 11.10
CA TRP A 102 -8.80 -15.45 10.59
C TRP A 102 -10.13 -15.64 11.34
N HIS A 103 -10.17 -15.40 12.65
CA HIS A 103 -11.46 -15.34 13.39
C HIS A 103 -12.35 -14.19 12.92
N GLN A 104 -11.79 -13.02 12.61
CA GLN A 104 -12.55 -11.91 12.02
C GLN A 104 -13.07 -12.26 10.62
N VAL A 105 -12.24 -12.85 9.76
CA VAL A 105 -12.61 -13.30 8.40
C VAL A 105 -13.72 -14.37 8.41
N SER A 106 -13.73 -15.30 9.35
CA SER A 106 -14.82 -16.29 9.45
C SER A 106 -16.13 -15.76 10.05
N THR A 107 -16.21 -14.46 10.39
CA THR A 107 -17.50 -13.79 10.57
C THR A 107 -18.24 -13.63 9.23
N GLY A 108 -17.50 -13.55 8.11
CA GLY A 108 -18.03 -13.46 6.75
C GLY A 108 -18.45 -14.83 6.22
N GLN A 109 -19.60 -15.36 6.65
CA GLN A 109 -20.07 -16.69 6.25
C GLN A 109 -20.29 -16.82 4.73
N LEU A 110 -20.46 -15.72 4.00
CA LEU A 110 -20.54 -15.70 2.53
C LEU A 110 -19.18 -15.79 1.84
N PHE A 111 -18.09 -15.39 2.51
CA PHE A 111 -16.72 -15.38 1.95
C PHE A 111 -16.14 -16.80 1.87
N ALA A 112 -16.25 -17.59 2.95
CA ALA A 112 -15.71 -18.94 2.99
C ALA A 112 -16.52 -19.95 2.15
N SER A 113 -17.85 -19.90 2.25
CA SER A 113 -18.74 -20.96 1.75
C SER A 113 -19.15 -20.85 0.27
N ARG A 114 -18.89 -19.72 -0.40
CA ARG A 114 -19.32 -19.54 -1.80
C ARG A 114 -18.24 -20.00 -2.80
N PRO A 115 -18.60 -20.76 -3.85
CA PRO A 115 -17.70 -21.04 -4.96
C PRO A 115 -17.54 -19.78 -5.83
N VAL A 116 -16.50 -18.97 -5.56
CA VAL A 116 -16.22 -17.69 -6.26
C VAL A 116 -14.75 -17.54 -6.66
N PHE A 117 -13.89 -18.48 -6.28
CA PHE A 117 -12.47 -18.48 -6.58
C PHE A 117 -12.17 -19.22 -7.91
N PRO A 118 -11.02 -18.96 -8.56
CA PRO A 118 -10.62 -19.64 -9.79
C PRO A 118 -10.75 -21.17 -9.69
N SER A 119 -11.10 -21.80 -10.81
CA SER A 119 -11.26 -23.25 -10.90
C SER A 119 -9.92 -23.99 -10.90
N GLN A 120 -9.94 -25.31 -10.63
CA GLN A 120 -8.73 -26.13 -10.64
C GLN A 120 -8.03 -26.08 -12.01
N HIS A 121 -8.80 -26.11 -13.11
CA HIS A 121 -8.28 -25.97 -14.46
C HIS A 121 -7.57 -24.63 -14.70
N GLN A 122 -8.05 -23.53 -14.11
CA GLN A 122 -7.38 -22.22 -14.21
C GLN A 122 -6.04 -22.19 -13.45
N LEU A 123 -5.95 -22.87 -12.30
CA LEU A 123 -4.71 -22.94 -11.53
C LEU A 123 -3.68 -23.89 -12.15
N GLU A 124 -4.11 -25.01 -12.75
CA GLU A 124 -3.21 -25.88 -13.51
C GLU A 124 -2.72 -25.20 -14.81
N TYR A 125 -3.54 -24.35 -15.43
CA TYR A 125 -3.07 -23.48 -16.52
C TYR A 125 -1.97 -22.51 -16.04
N VAL A 126 -2.15 -21.84 -14.89
CA VAL A 126 -1.08 -21.00 -14.30
C VAL A 126 0.18 -21.83 -14.02
N ARG A 127 0.03 -23.05 -13.49
CA ARG A 127 1.14 -23.99 -13.25
C ARG A 127 1.95 -24.28 -14.51
N SER A 128 1.29 -24.46 -15.65
CA SER A 128 1.94 -24.71 -16.95
C SER A 128 2.76 -23.53 -17.49
N LEU A 129 2.56 -22.32 -16.94
CA LEU A 129 3.30 -21.11 -17.31
C LEU A 129 4.49 -20.81 -16.38
N LEU A 130 4.61 -21.51 -15.25
CA LEU A 130 5.68 -21.27 -14.26
C LEU A 130 7.06 -21.61 -14.84
N LYS A 131 8.07 -20.83 -14.44
CA LYS A 131 9.46 -20.95 -14.92
C LYS A 131 10.42 -21.13 -13.76
N PRO A 132 11.55 -21.84 -13.95
CA PRO A 132 12.59 -21.94 -12.94
C PRO A 132 13.13 -20.57 -12.51
N ILE A 133 13.25 -20.36 -11.20
CA ILE A 133 13.70 -19.12 -10.59
C ILE A 133 15.23 -19.08 -10.59
N SER A 134 15.80 -18.17 -11.37
CA SER A 134 17.25 -17.90 -11.46
C SER A 134 17.65 -16.46 -11.11
N SER A 135 16.67 -15.61 -10.79
CA SER A 135 16.82 -14.17 -10.59
C SER A 135 15.69 -13.60 -9.73
N GLU A 136 15.90 -12.41 -9.18
CA GLU A 136 14.87 -11.63 -8.47
C GLU A 136 13.67 -11.29 -9.36
N VAL A 137 13.90 -11.10 -10.67
CA VAL A 137 12.84 -10.89 -11.67
C VAL A 137 11.99 -12.15 -11.84
N GLY A 138 12.62 -13.32 -12.00
CA GLY A 138 11.92 -14.59 -12.12
C GLY A 138 11.17 -14.98 -10.83
N LEU A 139 11.76 -14.69 -9.66
CA LEU A 139 11.08 -14.85 -8.37
C LEU A 139 9.83 -13.97 -8.29
N ARG A 140 9.93 -12.70 -8.66
CA ARG A 140 8.78 -11.78 -8.66
C ARG A 140 7.69 -12.23 -9.62
N ASP A 141 8.04 -12.70 -10.81
CA ASP A 141 7.04 -13.19 -11.77
C ASP A 141 6.31 -14.45 -11.23
N PHE A 142 7.03 -15.38 -10.59
CA PHE A 142 6.43 -16.50 -9.86
C PHE A 142 5.52 -16.03 -8.71
N GLU A 143 6.02 -15.14 -7.85
CA GLU A 143 5.29 -14.63 -6.68
C GLU A 143 4.02 -13.87 -7.07
N ARG A 144 4.06 -13.08 -8.15
CA ARG A 144 2.87 -12.42 -8.70
C ARG A 144 1.82 -13.45 -9.12
N ASP A 145 2.25 -14.43 -9.92
CA ASP A 145 1.35 -15.33 -10.62
C ASP A 145 0.77 -16.42 -9.69
N VAL A 146 1.52 -16.82 -8.64
CA VAL A 146 1.10 -17.79 -7.62
C VAL A 146 0.45 -17.13 -6.40
N VAL A 147 1.06 -16.09 -5.83
CA VAL A 147 0.71 -15.52 -4.52
C VAL A 147 -0.05 -14.20 -4.65
N GLU A 148 0.51 -13.16 -5.27
CA GLU A 148 -0.09 -11.80 -5.28
C GLU A 148 -1.48 -11.81 -5.95
N ASN A 149 -1.61 -12.43 -7.13
CA ASN A 149 -2.90 -12.55 -7.84
C ASN A 149 -3.95 -13.29 -6.99
N SER A 150 -3.53 -14.34 -6.28
CA SER A 150 -4.41 -15.14 -5.43
C SER A 150 -4.87 -14.37 -4.20
N VAL A 151 -3.97 -13.63 -3.56
CA VAL A 151 -4.28 -12.78 -2.41
C VAL A 151 -5.10 -11.55 -2.81
N GLN A 152 -4.81 -10.94 -3.96
CA GLN A 152 -5.62 -9.86 -4.54
C GLN A 152 -7.07 -10.33 -4.78
N LYS A 153 -7.26 -11.54 -5.30
CA LYS A 153 -8.58 -12.16 -5.45
C LYS A 153 -9.28 -12.37 -4.10
N LEU A 154 -8.57 -12.87 -3.08
CA LEU A 154 -9.11 -13.01 -1.72
C LEU A 154 -9.56 -11.65 -1.13
N VAL A 155 -8.72 -10.61 -1.16
CA VAL A 155 -9.09 -9.28 -0.65
C VAL A 155 -10.25 -8.68 -1.45
N ASN A 156 -10.28 -8.86 -2.78
CA ASN A 156 -11.35 -8.37 -3.63
C ASN A 156 -12.71 -9.05 -3.36
N GLU A 157 -12.74 -10.33 -2.98
CA GLU A 157 -14.00 -10.98 -2.54
C GLU A 157 -14.36 -10.60 -1.10
N ALA A 158 -13.39 -10.50 -0.18
CA ALA A 158 -13.63 -10.08 1.21
C ALA A 158 -14.24 -8.67 1.30
N ASN A 159 -13.79 -7.74 0.45
CA ASN A 159 -14.31 -6.37 0.37
C ASN A 159 -15.75 -6.28 -0.20
N LYS A 160 -16.27 -7.33 -0.83
CA LYS A 160 -17.67 -7.40 -1.28
C LYS A 160 -18.63 -7.83 -0.18
N ASP A 161 -18.15 -8.52 0.86
CA ASP A 161 -18.96 -8.89 2.02
C ASP A 161 -19.09 -7.64 2.94
N PRO A 162 -20.31 -7.09 3.14
CA PRO A 162 -20.48 -5.88 3.95
C PRO A 162 -20.06 -6.07 5.41
N LEU A 163 -20.17 -7.30 5.96
CA LEU A 163 -19.80 -7.59 7.34
C LEU A 163 -18.28 -7.53 7.49
N LEU A 164 -17.54 -8.18 6.58
CA LEU A 164 -16.08 -8.13 6.57
C LEU A 164 -15.56 -6.72 6.30
N ARG A 165 -16.16 -6.01 5.34
CA ARG A 165 -15.78 -4.64 5.02
C ARG A 165 -15.92 -3.70 6.22
N THR A 166 -16.98 -3.86 7.03
CA THR A 166 -17.16 -3.08 8.26
C THR A 166 -16.26 -3.57 9.40
N ALA A 167 -16.09 -4.89 9.60
CA ALA A 167 -15.29 -5.45 10.69
C ALA A 167 -13.78 -5.20 10.54
N LEU A 168 -13.27 -5.30 9.30
CA LEU A 168 -11.85 -5.11 8.94
C LEU A 168 -11.57 -3.69 8.40
N GLY A 169 -12.55 -2.77 8.45
CA GLY A 169 -12.39 -1.39 7.99
C GLY A 169 -11.94 -1.24 6.52
N LEU A 170 -12.28 -2.20 5.65
CA LEU A 170 -11.78 -2.25 4.28
C LEU A 170 -12.38 -1.09 3.45
N GLN A 171 -11.50 -0.33 2.80
CA GLN A 171 -11.86 0.82 1.98
C GLN A 171 -11.05 0.79 0.67
N GLY A 172 -11.72 1.03 -0.45
CA GLY A 172 -11.09 1.02 -1.77
C GLY A 172 -10.68 -0.39 -2.24
N THR A 173 -9.71 -0.46 -3.15
CA THR A 173 -9.10 -1.70 -3.65
C THR A 173 -7.65 -1.80 -3.21
N VAL A 174 -7.12 -3.01 -3.06
CA VAL A 174 -5.67 -3.23 -2.98
C VAL A 174 -5.05 -3.15 -4.38
N THR A 175 -3.84 -2.61 -4.51
CA THR A 175 -2.97 -2.76 -5.68
C THR A 175 -1.55 -3.13 -5.26
N PHE A 176 -0.90 -4.04 -6.01
CA PHE A 176 0.52 -4.38 -5.87
C PHE A 176 1.30 -3.59 -6.92
N GLU A 177 2.20 -2.68 -6.49
CA GLU A 177 2.85 -1.73 -7.40
C GLU A 177 4.39 -1.71 -7.25
N SER A 178 5.07 -1.67 -8.39
CA SER A 178 6.52 -1.45 -8.46
C SER A 178 6.86 0.03 -8.52
N HIS A 179 7.81 0.47 -7.69
CA HIS A 179 8.28 1.85 -7.72
C HIS A 179 9.01 2.27 -9.00
N THR A 180 9.34 1.33 -9.91
CA THR A 180 9.82 1.66 -11.26
C THR A 180 8.80 2.45 -12.07
N ASN A 181 7.50 2.26 -11.79
CA ASN A 181 6.40 2.76 -12.64
C ASN A 181 5.90 4.15 -12.20
N LEU A 182 6.18 4.55 -10.95
CA LEU A 182 5.77 5.84 -10.39
C LEU A 182 6.72 7.00 -10.82
N GLY A 183 7.75 6.69 -11.61
CA GLY A 183 8.62 7.66 -12.28
C GLY A 183 8.09 8.07 -13.66
N GLY A 184 6.93 8.73 -13.73
CA GLY A 184 6.46 9.51 -14.89
C GLY A 184 6.54 8.84 -16.28
N ALA A 185 5.43 8.26 -16.75
CA ALA A 185 5.31 7.49 -18.00
C ALA A 185 5.61 8.23 -19.34
N GLY A 186 6.21 9.42 -19.31
CA GLY A 186 6.77 10.10 -20.49
C GLY A 186 8.29 9.93 -20.66
N ASP A 187 9.05 9.83 -19.56
CA ASP A 187 10.52 9.93 -19.61
C ASP A 187 11.18 8.63 -20.07
N THR A 188 10.59 7.47 -19.73
CA THR A 188 11.13 6.14 -20.06
C THR A 188 11.24 5.89 -21.56
N ILE A 189 10.33 6.46 -22.36
CA ILE A 189 10.35 6.35 -23.83
C ILE A 189 11.48 7.20 -24.41
N SER A 190 11.68 8.42 -23.91
CA SER A 190 12.76 9.31 -24.35
C SER A 190 14.14 8.68 -24.13
N ALA A 191 14.36 8.10 -22.95
CA ALA A 191 15.62 7.44 -22.58
C ALA A 191 15.90 6.10 -23.29
N TYR A 192 14.95 5.63 -24.10
CA TYR A 192 15.11 4.49 -25.03
C TYR A 192 15.35 4.97 -26.47
N MET A 193 14.64 5.99 -26.93
CA MET A 193 14.83 6.56 -28.27
C MET A 193 16.21 7.24 -28.44
N GLU A 194 16.72 7.93 -27.42
CA GLU A 194 18.07 8.53 -27.44
C GLU A 194 19.22 7.50 -27.52
N ARG A 195 18.95 6.20 -27.42
CA ARG A 195 19.95 5.11 -27.49
C ARG A 195 19.97 4.32 -28.79
N MET A 196 19.19 4.71 -29.81
CA MET A 196 19.10 4.00 -31.09
C MET A 196 19.53 4.83 -32.31
N SER A 197 20.26 5.93 -32.12
CA SER A 197 20.78 6.76 -33.22
C SER A 197 22.22 6.41 -33.61
N ILE A 198 22.35 5.64 -34.70
CA ILE A 198 23.56 5.36 -35.49
C ILE A 198 23.17 5.64 -36.96
N GLU A 199 23.98 6.21 -37.87
CA GLU A 199 25.35 6.77 -37.78
C GLU A 199 25.27 8.33 -37.89
N GLU A 200 26.01 9.17 -38.63
CA GLU A 200 27.12 9.09 -39.61
C GLU A 200 28.17 10.19 -39.29
N GLY A 201 29.36 10.11 -39.88
CA GLY A 201 30.49 10.95 -39.52
C GLY A 201 30.59 12.30 -40.24
N ARG A 202 31.47 13.17 -39.70
CA ARG A 202 32.44 13.94 -40.50
C ARG A 202 33.56 14.50 -39.63
N THR A 203 34.69 14.75 -40.26
CA THR A 203 35.99 15.07 -39.64
C THR A 203 36.17 16.57 -39.37
N GLY A 204 36.96 16.90 -38.34
CA GLY A 204 37.83 18.08 -38.41
C GLY A 204 37.98 18.96 -37.16
N VAL A 205 39.25 19.26 -36.86
CA VAL A 205 39.76 20.42 -36.10
C VAL A 205 39.48 20.48 -34.59
N THR A 206 40.55 20.26 -33.83
CA THR A 206 40.68 20.55 -32.41
C THR A 206 40.72 22.05 -32.12
N THR A 207 39.95 22.51 -31.13
CA THR A 207 40.27 23.73 -30.35
C THR A 207 40.00 23.47 -28.88
N ALA A 208 40.98 23.76 -28.02
CA ALA A 208 40.86 23.57 -26.58
C ALA A 208 40.36 24.87 -25.92
N ALA A 209 39.31 24.77 -25.10
CA ALA A 209 38.84 25.85 -24.24
C ALA A 209 38.57 25.29 -22.84
N SER A 210 39.10 25.97 -21.82
CA SER A 210 39.14 25.48 -20.44
C SER A 210 37.78 25.56 -19.75
N LYS A 211 37.32 24.42 -19.18
CA LYS A 211 36.17 24.38 -18.28
C LYS A 211 36.63 24.67 -16.85
N SER A 212 36.27 25.83 -16.31
CA SER A 212 36.50 26.18 -14.91
C SER A 212 35.66 25.31 -13.97
N THR A 213 36.32 24.58 -13.07
CA THR A 213 35.71 23.68 -12.10
C THR A 213 35.17 24.45 -10.88
N VAL A 214 33.92 24.92 -10.97
CA VAL A 214 33.18 25.34 -9.77
C VAL A 214 32.83 24.08 -8.94
N PRO A 215 33.26 23.97 -7.67
CA PRO A 215 33.01 22.77 -6.87
C PRO A 215 31.52 22.65 -6.53
N LYS A 216 30.83 21.69 -7.15
CA LYS A 216 29.46 21.34 -6.77
C LYS A 216 29.47 20.85 -5.32
N ALA A 217 28.75 21.56 -4.45
CA ALA A 217 28.62 21.19 -3.04
C ALA A 217 28.22 19.71 -2.91
N ARG A 218 28.94 18.96 -2.06
CA ARG A 218 28.66 17.54 -1.80
C ARG A 218 27.21 17.40 -1.36
N ARG A 219 26.42 16.61 -2.12
CA ARG A 219 25.09 16.17 -1.69
C ARG A 219 25.27 15.43 -0.36
N LYS A 220 24.56 15.82 0.70
CA LYS A 220 24.29 14.88 1.81
C LYS A 220 23.64 13.64 1.20
N ALA A 221 23.98 12.46 1.70
CA ALA A 221 23.57 11.19 1.12
C ALA A 221 22.09 10.88 1.37
N GLN A 222 21.18 11.56 0.67
CA GLN A 222 19.83 11.07 0.45
C GLN A 222 19.93 9.80 -0.40
N GLY A 223 19.32 8.71 0.08
CA GLY A 223 19.55 7.34 -0.40
C GLY A 223 19.48 7.19 -1.91
N LYS A 224 20.65 6.96 -2.54
CA LYS A 224 20.78 6.78 -3.99
C LYS A 224 20.34 5.39 -4.48
N GLY A 225 19.99 4.47 -3.58
CA GLY A 225 19.66 3.06 -3.85
C GLY A 225 18.17 2.73 -4.02
N ASN A 226 17.23 3.66 -3.74
CA ASN A 226 15.80 3.36 -3.66
C ASN A 226 15.11 3.36 -5.04
N ARG A 227 15.59 2.56 -6.01
CA ARG A 227 15.00 2.51 -7.38
C ARG A 227 14.96 1.16 -8.11
N ALA A 228 15.57 0.10 -7.61
CA ALA A 228 15.62 -1.19 -8.32
C ALA A 228 14.54 -2.19 -7.88
N ASP A 229 14.56 -2.61 -6.60
CA ASP A 229 13.96 -3.89 -6.20
C ASP A 229 12.80 -3.78 -5.18
N GLN A 230 12.28 -2.57 -4.93
CA GLN A 230 11.40 -2.28 -3.79
C GLN A 230 9.93 -2.13 -4.22
N PHE A 231 9.07 -2.99 -3.65
CA PHE A 231 7.66 -3.12 -4.00
C PHE A 231 6.76 -2.67 -2.85
N CYS A 232 5.57 -2.17 -3.18
CA CYS A 232 4.61 -1.70 -2.20
C CYS A 232 3.19 -2.14 -2.53
N ILE A 233 2.45 -2.52 -1.49
CA ILE A 233 1.01 -2.75 -1.56
C ILE A 233 0.30 -1.46 -1.13
N TYR A 234 -0.58 -0.96 -1.97
CA TYR A 234 -1.37 0.23 -1.74
C TYR A 234 -2.84 -0.10 -1.43
N ARG A 235 -3.43 0.68 -0.54
CA ARG A 235 -4.89 0.82 -0.40
C ARG A 235 -5.33 2.03 -1.22
N THR A 236 -6.12 1.80 -2.26
CA THR A 236 -6.49 2.78 -3.27
C THR A 236 -7.99 3.11 -3.19
N SER A 237 -8.33 4.32 -2.71
CA SER A 237 -9.71 4.82 -2.63
C SER A 237 -9.77 6.29 -3.04
N ASP A 238 -10.79 6.70 -3.80
CA ASP A 238 -11.04 8.11 -4.15
C ASP A 238 -9.80 8.85 -4.72
N GLY A 239 -9.05 8.19 -5.60
CA GLY A 239 -7.82 8.74 -6.20
C GLY A 239 -6.60 8.82 -5.27
N ARG A 240 -6.71 8.29 -4.04
CA ARG A 240 -5.64 8.28 -3.02
C ARG A 240 -5.02 6.89 -2.92
N ASN A 241 -3.71 6.79 -3.10
CA ASN A 241 -2.94 5.57 -2.86
C ASN A 241 -2.24 5.68 -1.49
N ILE A 242 -2.67 4.85 -0.52
CA ILE A 242 -2.10 4.80 0.83
C ILE A 242 -1.16 3.58 0.92
N PRO A 243 0.16 3.76 1.14
CA PRO A 243 1.07 2.62 1.26
C PRO A 243 0.77 1.85 2.55
N ALA A 244 0.51 0.54 2.42
CA ALA A 244 0.11 -0.34 3.52
C ALA A 244 1.18 -1.39 3.86
N LEU A 245 1.81 -1.99 2.83
CA LEU A 245 2.81 -3.04 3.01
C LEU A 245 4.04 -2.82 2.12
N ALA A 246 5.22 -3.20 2.61
CA ALA A 246 6.46 -3.21 1.84
C ALA A 246 6.92 -4.65 1.53
N ILE A 247 7.39 -4.90 0.30
CA ILE A 247 7.95 -6.22 -0.10
C ILE A 247 9.36 -6.03 -0.66
N GLU A 248 10.27 -6.93 -0.26
CA GLU A 248 11.63 -7.04 -0.78
C GLU A 248 11.87 -8.49 -1.25
N TYR A 249 12.11 -8.68 -2.56
CA TYR A 249 12.39 -10.00 -3.13
C TYR A 249 13.89 -10.27 -3.14
N LYS A 250 14.30 -11.44 -2.63
CA LYS A 250 15.69 -11.94 -2.74
C LYS A 250 15.69 -13.32 -3.34
N ALA A 251 16.38 -13.49 -4.47
CA ALA A 251 16.45 -14.79 -5.13
C ALA A 251 17.05 -15.85 -4.17
N PRO A 252 16.48 -17.07 -4.09
CA PRO A 252 16.86 -18.07 -3.08
C PRO A 252 18.33 -18.52 -3.16
N HIS A 253 19.00 -18.35 -4.31
CA HIS A 253 20.45 -18.58 -4.44
C HIS A 253 21.33 -17.48 -3.80
N LYS A 254 20.75 -16.32 -3.45
CA LYS A 254 21.43 -15.23 -2.74
C LYS A 254 21.05 -15.13 -1.25
N LEU A 255 19.94 -15.74 -0.86
CA LEU A 255 19.45 -15.83 0.52
C LEU A 255 18.74 -17.19 0.69
N SER A 256 19.49 -18.22 1.07
CA SER A 256 18.95 -19.58 1.25
C SER A 256 18.20 -19.74 2.57
N MET A 257 17.31 -20.74 2.65
CA MET A 257 16.56 -21.07 3.86
C MET A 257 17.47 -21.23 5.08
N ASP A 258 18.55 -22.02 4.97
CA ASP A 258 19.48 -22.26 6.10
C ASP A 258 20.23 -20.99 6.52
N THR A 259 20.50 -20.08 5.57
CA THR A 259 21.06 -18.75 5.86
C THR A 259 20.07 -17.88 6.66
N VAL A 260 18.79 -17.93 6.31
CA VAL A 260 17.73 -17.22 7.06
C VAL A 260 17.61 -17.78 8.47
N VAL A 261 17.54 -19.11 8.61
CA VAL A 261 17.33 -19.78 9.90
C VAL A 261 18.53 -19.62 10.84
N ALA A 262 19.76 -19.84 10.37
CA ALA A 262 20.96 -19.61 11.18
C ALA A 262 21.23 -18.12 11.46
N GLY A 263 20.81 -17.23 10.55
CA GLY A 263 20.95 -15.78 10.76
C GLY A 263 19.98 -15.21 11.78
N LEU A 264 18.76 -15.77 11.87
CA LEU A 264 17.62 -15.25 12.64
C LEU A 264 17.20 -16.13 13.84
N GLU A 265 18.10 -16.98 14.35
CA GLU A 265 17.84 -17.81 15.55
C GLU A 265 17.58 -16.97 16.82
N SER A 266 18.09 -15.73 16.89
CA SER A 266 18.06 -14.89 18.10
C SER A 266 17.88 -13.40 17.79
N GLU A 267 17.69 -12.57 18.82
CA GLU A 267 17.80 -11.11 18.69
C GLU A 267 19.18 -10.71 18.10
N ILE A 268 19.17 -9.80 17.13
CA ILE A 268 20.37 -9.13 16.59
C ILE A 268 20.33 -7.65 16.97
N ARG A 269 21.45 -7.12 17.44
CA ARG A 269 21.70 -5.67 17.61
C ARG A 269 22.75 -5.24 16.59
N PRO A 270 22.38 -4.71 15.41
CA PRO A 270 23.32 -4.51 14.30
C PRO A 270 24.62 -3.80 14.70
N GLU A 271 24.55 -2.73 15.48
CA GLU A 271 25.73 -1.97 15.99
C GLU A 271 26.70 -2.82 16.84
N ARG A 272 26.18 -3.76 17.63
CA ARG A 272 26.96 -4.62 18.53
C ARG A 272 27.43 -5.90 17.84
N ASP A 273 26.58 -6.46 16.98
CA ASP A 273 26.68 -7.85 16.52
C ASP A 273 27.12 -8.01 15.06
N VAL A 274 27.11 -6.94 14.25
CA VAL A 274 27.39 -7.01 12.80
C VAL A 274 28.22 -5.82 12.28
N ILE A 275 27.83 -4.59 12.60
CA ILE A 275 28.42 -3.37 12.02
C ILE A 275 29.80 -3.13 12.64
N ASN A 276 30.84 -3.02 11.80
CA ASN A 276 32.24 -2.96 12.24
C ASN A 276 32.59 -4.10 13.22
N LYS A 277 32.24 -5.34 12.84
CA LYS A 277 32.62 -6.57 13.54
C LYS A 277 33.27 -7.52 12.54
N ASP A 278 34.44 -8.02 12.90
CA ASP A 278 35.06 -9.15 12.25
C ASP A 278 34.55 -10.43 12.93
N GLY A 279 34.14 -11.41 12.12
CA GLY A 279 33.60 -12.67 12.61
C GLY A 279 33.71 -13.75 11.54
N GLU A 280 34.17 -14.93 11.95
CA GLU A 280 34.39 -16.06 11.04
C GLU A 280 33.24 -17.07 11.11
N GLY A 281 33.07 -17.84 10.04
CA GLY A 281 32.12 -18.95 9.98
C GLY A 281 30.69 -18.61 9.49
N PHE A 282 29.89 -19.66 9.35
CA PHE A 282 28.57 -19.61 8.69
C PHE A 282 27.53 -18.81 9.47
N GLU A 283 27.52 -18.90 10.80
CA GLU A 283 26.54 -18.22 11.66
C GLU A 283 26.71 -16.70 11.60
N PHE A 284 27.94 -16.20 11.72
CA PHE A 284 28.23 -14.75 11.61
C PHE A 284 27.91 -14.22 10.21
N ALA A 285 28.29 -14.96 9.16
CA ALA A 285 27.96 -14.62 7.78
C ALA A 285 26.43 -14.54 7.56
N SER A 286 25.69 -15.53 8.07
CA SER A 286 24.24 -15.62 7.97
C SER A 286 23.53 -14.50 8.74
N LYS A 287 23.98 -14.23 9.97
CA LYS A 287 23.47 -13.14 10.82
C LYS A 287 23.72 -11.76 10.20
N SER A 288 24.90 -11.56 9.61
CA SER A 288 25.27 -10.33 8.91
C SER A 288 24.42 -10.11 7.65
N LEU A 289 24.23 -11.15 6.84
CA LEU A 289 23.41 -11.11 5.63
C LEU A 289 21.92 -10.89 5.96
N ALA A 290 21.37 -11.61 6.94
CA ALA A 290 19.99 -11.42 7.41
C ALA A 290 19.76 -10.00 7.95
N ALA A 291 20.69 -9.47 8.78
CA ALA A 291 20.62 -8.10 9.28
C ALA A 291 20.72 -7.05 8.16
N ALA A 292 21.54 -7.28 7.13
CA ALA A 292 21.65 -6.39 5.97
C ALA A 292 20.36 -6.37 5.12
N VAL A 293 19.75 -7.53 4.87
CA VAL A 293 18.48 -7.64 4.12
C VAL A 293 17.31 -7.02 4.90
N ILE A 294 17.20 -7.30 6.20
CA ILE A 294 16.20 -6.66 7.07
C ILE A 294 16.43 -5.14 7.12
N THR A 295 17.67 -4.67 7.20
CA THR A 295 18.01 -3.24 7.12
C THR A 295 17.61 -2.61 5.78
N GLN A 296 17.72 -3.35 4.66
CA GLN A 296 17.31 -2.87 3.34
C GLN A 296 15.82 -2.51 3.30
N LEU A 297 14.98 -3.42 3.80
CA LEU A 297 13.52 -3.29 3.85
C LEU A 297 13.08 -2.30 4.95
N PHE A 298 13.67 -2.39 6.16
CA PHE A 298 13.43 -1.47 7.28
C PHE A 298 13.67 -0.01 6.89
N SER A 299 14.81 0.32 6.27
CA SER A 299 15.11 1.70 5.87
C SER A 299 14.14 2.24 4.82
N TYR A 300 13.51 1.38 4.04
CA TYR A 300 12.47 1.73 3.07
C TYR A 300 11.11 1.92 3.75
N MET A 301 10.74 1.02 4.68
CA MET A 301 9.55 1.12 5.53
C MET A 301 9.53 2.43 6.35
N ILE A 302 10.64 2.75 7.04
CA ILE A 302 10.84 4.03 7.75
C ILE A 302 10.64 5.23 6.82
N GLY A 303 11.20 5.18 5.60
CA GLY A 303 11.07 6.25 4.62
C GLY A 303 9.63 6.46 4.16
N LYS A 304 8.91 5.37 3.87
CA LYS A 304 7.51 5.42 3.41
C LYS A 304 6.48 5.71 4.49
N GLY A 305 6.79 5.44 5.76
CA GLY A 305 5.81 5.45 6.85
C GLY A 305 4.99 4.16 6.91
N ILE A 306 5.60 3.03 6.57
CA ILE A 306 4.99 1.71 6.57
C ILE A 306 5.43 0.96 7.84
N GLN A 307 4.49 0.36 8.57
CA GLN A 307 4.80 -0.45 9.75
C GLN A 307 4.96 -1.95 9.48
N TYR A 308 4.42 -2.47 8.38
CA TYR A 308 4.42 -3.92 8.08
C TYR A 308 5.08 -4.21 6.72
N GLY A 309 5.85 -5.28 6.63
CA GLY A 309 6.48 -5.70 5.37
C GLY A 309 6.96 -7.14 5.41
N TYR A 310 7.40 -7.69 4.28
CA TYR A 310 8.10 -8.99 4.30
C TYR A 310 9.21 -9.09 3.25
N VAL A 311 10.21 -9.90 3.58
CA VAL A 311 11.19 -10.41 2.63
C VAL A 311 10.68 -11.74 2.09
N CYS A 312 10.76 -11.97 0.79
CA CYS A 312 10.39 -13.24 0.17
C CYS A 312 11.53 -13.84 -0.66
N THR A 313 11.72 -15.16 -0.56
CA THR A 313 12.61 -15.98 -1.39
C THR A 313 11.86 -17.05 -2.21
N GLY A 314 10.53 -17.03 -2.19
CA GLY A 314 9.62 -18.04 -2.77
C GLY A 314 9.50 -19.32 -1.94
N GLN A 315 10.59 -19.71 -1.26
CA GLN A 315 10.62 -20.83 -0.31
C GLN A 315 10.44 -20.37 1.14
N THR A 316 10.89 -19.15 1.48
CA THR A 316 10.91 -18.61 2.84
C THR A 316 10.37 -17.19 2.86
N PHE A 317 9.55 -16.88 3.86
CA PHE A 317 8.98 -15.57 4.13
C PHE A 317 9.51 -15.05 5.47
N ILE A 318 9.97 -13.80 5.50
CA ILE A 318 10.40 -13.10 6.72
C ILE A 318 9.47 -11.92 6.94
N PHE A 319 8.45 -12.10 7.77
CA PHE A 319 7.46 -11.07 8.09
C PHE A 319 8.03 -10.09 9.11
N LEU A 320 7.97 -8.79 8.81
CA LEU A 320 8.53 -7.70 9.61
C LEU A 320 7.45 -6.74 10.12
N HIS A 321 7.59 -6.29 11.37
CA HIS A 321 6.74 -5.26 11.97
C HIS A 321 7.56 -4.25 12.78
N ILE A 322 7.39 -2.96 12.46
CA ILE A 322 7.96 -1.83 13.20
C ILE A 322 6.86 -1.25 14.12
N PRO A 323 7.00 -1.34 15.44
CA PRO A 323 5.99 -0.87 16.39
C PRO A 323 6.03 0.66 16.54
N SER A 324 5.32 1.21 17.53
CA SER A 324 5.35 2.63 17.88
C SER A 324 6.74 3.15 18.28
N ASP A 325 7.67 2.27 18.65
CA ASP A 325 9.11 2.56 18.73
C ASP A 325 9.77 2.19 17.40
N PRO A 326 10.17 3.17 16.56
CA PRO A 326 10.81 2.89 15.27
C PRO A 326 12.22 2.32 15.39
N THR A 327 12.82 2.28 16.59
CA THR A 327 14.18 1.76 16.78
C THR A 327 14.25 0.23 16.83
N VAL A 328 13.09 -0.44 16.88
CA VAL A 328 12.93 -1.89 16.92
C VAL A 328 12.26 -2.38 15.65
N VAL A 329 12.65 -3.55 15.15
CA VAL A 329 11.84 -4.33 14.20
C VAL A 329 11.65 -5.76 14.71
N TYR A 330 10.41 -6.21 14.71
CA TYR A 330 10.03 -7.59 15.00
C TYR A 330 10.08 -8.43 13.72
N PHE A 331 10.53 -9.68 13.79
CA PHE A 331 10.55 -10.61 12.67
C PHE A 331 9.92 -11.98 12.99
N SER A 332 9.23 -12.58 12.02
CA SER A 332 8.81 -14.00 12.04
C SER A 332 9.26 -14.69 10.76
N VAL A 333 9.76 -15.92 10.86
CA VAL A 333 10.20 -16.74 9.72
C VAL A 333 9.24 -17.89 9.49
N CYS A 334 8.67 -17.96 8.28
CA CYS A 334 7.77 -19.03 7.84
C CYS A 334 8.31 -19.70 6.57
N VAL A 335 8.13 -21.02 6.48
CA VAL A 335 8.47 -21.85 5.33
C VAL A 335 7.22 -22.65 4.96
N PRO A 336 6.31 -22.10 4.13
CA PRO A 336 5.00 -22.73 3.87
C PRO A 336 5.06 -24.18 3.38
N ASN A 337 6.11 -24.56 2.65
CA ASN A 337 6.31 -25.91 2.13
C ASN A 337 6.83 -26.92 3.21
N LEU A 338 7.07 -26.47 4.45
CA LEU A 338 7.42 -27.29 5.63
C LEU A 338 6.47 -27.08 6.82
N ASP A 339 5.84 -25.89 6.92
CA ASP A 339 4.89 -25.53 7.97
C ASP A 339 3.50 -26.16 7.76
N VAL A 340 3.10 -26.37 6.50
CA VAL A 340 1.88 -27.10 6.12
C VAL A 340 2.18 -28.61 6.23
N LEU A 341 1.49 -29.29 7.13
CA LEU A 341 1.55 -30.75 7.33
C LEU A 341 0.13 -31.32 7.18
N ASP A 342 0.01 -32.51 6.60
CA ASP A 342 -1.32 -33.06 6.28
C ASP A 342 -2.19 -33.32 7.52
N ASP A 343 -1.57 -33.73 8.64
CA ASP A 343 -2.21 -34.09 9.91
C ASP A 343 -2.59 -32.88 10.81
N ASP A 344 -2.43 -31.64 10.35
CA ASP A 344 -2.75 -30.44 11.14
C ASP A 344 -4.10 -29.83 10.72
N ASP A 345 -5.07 -29.77 11.62
CA ASP A 345 -6.37 -29.10 11.38
C ASP A 345 -6.21 -27.65 10.88
N ASN A 346 -5.08 -27.00 11.20
CA ASN A 346 -4.78 -25.61 10.88
C ASN A 346 -3.88 -25.44 9.64
N ARG A 347 -3.60 -26.53 8.91
CA ARG A 347 -2.70 -26.56 7.74
C ARG A 347 -2.96 -25.44 6.73
N LEU A 348 -4.23 -25.13 6.46
CA LEU A 348 -4.63 -24.11 5.47
C LEU A 348 -4.16 -22.69 5.82
N HIS A 349 -4.09 -22.36 7.12
CA HIS A 349 -3.62 -21.05 7.59
C HIS A 349 -2.11 -20.85 7.39
N ARG A 350 -1.33 -21.92 7.25
CA ARG A 350 0.14 -21.86 7.06
C ARG A 350 0.58 -21.83 5.59
N THR A 351 -0.37 -21.94 4.65
CA THR A 351 -0.10 -21.76 3.22
C THR A 351 0.39 -20.34 2.93
N ALA A 352 1.25 -20.16 1.92
CA ALA A 352 1.84 -18.86 1.57
C ALA A 352 0.76 -17.78 1.34
N VAL A 353 -0.26 -18.13 0.56
CA VAL A 353 -1.42 -17.28 0.27
C VAL A 353 -2.20 -16.92 1.54
N ALA A 354 -2.43 -17.86 2.47
CA ALA A 354 -3.15 -17.57 3.71
C ALA A 354 -2.38 -16.64 4.67
N GLN A 355 -1.06 -16.86 4.81
CA GLN A 355 -0.18 -16.02 5.63
C GLN A 355 -0.11 -14.59 5.08
N VAL A 356 0.13 -14.45 3.78
CA VAL A 356 0.24 -13.14 3.11
C VAL A 356 -1.10 -12.41 3.11
N PHE A 357 -2.22 -13.10 2.89
CA PHE A 357 -3.57 -12.52 2.98
C PHE A 357 -3.89 -11.95 4.37
N ALA A 358 -3.71 -12.74 5.44
CA ALA A 358 -3.99 -12.27 6.79
C ALA A 358 -3.02 -11.16 7.24
N PHE A 359 -1.77 -11.21 6.79
CA PHE A 359 -0.78 -10.16 7.04
C PHE A 359 -1.13 -8.84 6.31
N ILE A 360 -1.63 -8.91 5.07
CA ILE A 360 -2.13 -7.75 4.32
C ILE A 360 -3.37 -7.17 4.99
N LEU A 361 -4.34 -7.99 5.42
CA LEU A 361 -5.50 -7.50 6.17
C LEU A 361 -5.07 -6.77 7.45
N ARG A 362 -4.12 -7.34 8.22
CA ARG A 362 -3.56 -6.68 9.41
C ARG A 362 -2.89 -5.34 9.09
N ALA A 363 -2.16 -5.24 7.99
CA ALA A 363 -1.53 -4.00 7.54
C ALA A 363 -2.55 -2.96 7.04
N LEU A 364 -3.64 -3.39 6.41
CA LEU A 364 -4.75 -2.53 5.97
C LEU A 364 -5.60 -2.01 7.15
N CYS A 365 -5.72 -2.79 8.23
CA CYS A 365 -6.39 -2.39 9.47
C CYS A 365 -5.55 -1.41 10.32
N ALA A 366 -4.25 -1.30 10.07
CA ALA A 366 -3.35 -0.47 10.88
C ALA A 366 -3.57 1.04 10.63
N GLU A 367 -3.46 1.83 11.68
CA GLU A 367 -3.38 3.30 11.54
C GLU A 367 -1.96 3.70 11.09
N PRO A 368 -1.80 4.68 10.19
CA PRO A 368 -0.49 5.18 9.77
C PRO A 368 0.32 5.72 10.97
N PRO A 369 1.66 5.56 10.97
CA PRO A 369 2.49 6.01 12.08
C PRO A 369 2.44 7.53 12.25
N PRO A 370 2.43 8.04 13.51
CA PRO A 370 2.36 9.47 13.78
C PRO A 370 3.65 10.20 13.39
N MET A 371 3.59 11.54 13.23
CA MET A 371 4.76 12.35 12.89
C MET A 371 5.92 12.19 13.89
N SER A 372 5.62 11.96 15.18
CA SER A 372 6.61 11.69 16.22
C SER A 372 7.41 10.38 16.02
N TRP A 373 6.82 9.38 15.35
CA TRP A 373 7.52 8.14 14.96
C TRP A 373 8.60 8.45 13.92
N HIS A 374 8.30 9.29 12.92
CA HIS A 374 9.31 9.76 11.99
C HIS A 374 10.39 10.64 12.65
N ASP A 375 10.02 11.49 13.63
CA ASP A 375 10.99 12.29 14.41
C ASP A 375 11.92 11.44 15.30
N ALA A 376 11.47 10.24 15.71
CA ALA A 376 12.29 9.27 16.42
C ALA A 376 13.16 8.46 15.45
N ALA A 377 12.59 8.01 14.32
CA ALA A 377 13.32 7.30 13.28
C ALA A 377 14.43 8.14 12.63
N ALA A 378 14.23 9.45 12.50
CA ALA A 378 15.24 10.39 11.98
C ALA A 378 16.45 10.61 12.91
N LYS A 379 16.45 10.00 14.10
CA LYS A 379 17.57 9.99 15.07
C LYS A 379 18.32 8.65 15.08
N LEU A 380 17.92 7.70 14.25
CA LEU A 380 18.64 6.44 14.07
C LEU A 380 19.90 6.63 13.23
N ASP A 381 20.88 5.80 13.54
CA ASP A 381 22.19 5.82 12.94
C ASP A 381 22.19 5.19 11.52
N ILE A 382 23.21 5.54 10.74
CA ILE A 382 23.35 5.16 9.33
C ILE A 382 24.40 4.05 9.22
N TRP A 383 24.11 3.02 8.43
CA TRP A 383 25.04 1.92 8.16
C TRP A 383 26.22 2.46 7.33
N ALA A 384 27.36 2.67 8.01
CA ALA A 384 28.51 3.37 7.44
C ALA A 384 29.48 2.47 6.65
N VAL A 385 29.36 1.15 6.79
CA VAL A 385 30.29 0.17 6.21
C VAL A 385 29.88 -0.21 4.79
N GLU A 386 30.79 -0.05 3.82
CA GLU A 386 30.60 -0.57 2.46
C GLU A 386 30.47 -2.11 2.51
N TYR A 387 29.28 -2.59 2.17
CA TYR A 387 28.90 -3.99 2.32
C TYR A 387 29.75 -4.99 1.54
N ASP A 388 30.39 -4.54 0.46
CA ASP A 388 31.37 -5.32 -0.28
C ASP A 388 32.49 -5.87 0.62
N ASP A 389 32.91 -5.15 1.66
CA ASP A 389 33.98 -5.60 2.56
C ASP A 389 33.50 -6.71 3.51
N VAL A 390 32.24 -6.65 3.94
CA VAL A 390 31.58 -7.75 4.67
C VAL A 390 31.47 -9.00 3.78
N LEU A 391 31.17 -8.83 2.48
CA LEU A 391 31.13 -9.94 1.53
C LEU A 391 32.49 -10.47 1.10
N ARG A 392 33.55 -9.63 1.10
CA ARG A 392 34.93 -10.04 0.81
C ARG A 392 35.53 -10.86 1.96
N ASN A 393 35.13 -10.59 3.20
CA ASN A 393 35.63 -11.30 4.38
C ASN A 393 34.99 -12.68 4.60
N ILE A 394 33.86 -13.00 3.95
CA ILE A 394 33.21 -14.31 4.05
C ILE A 394 33.83 -15.28 3.01
N PRO A 395 34.49 -16.39 3.43
CA PRO A 395 35.12 -17.31 2.49
C PRO A 395 34.12 -17.90 1.49
N GLU A 396 34.49 -17.92 0.21
CA GLU A 396 33.64 -18.53 -0.83
C GLU A 396 33.29 -19.99 -0.54
N THR A 397 34.11 -20.73 0.21
CA THR A 397 33.81 -22.11 0.63
C THR A 397 32.61 -22.21 1.58
N VAL A 398 32.48 -21.27 2.53
CA VAL A 398 31.31 -21.15 3.42
C VAL A 398 30.08 -20.73 2.61
N ARG A 399 30.26 -19.83 1.64
CA ARG A 399 29.22 -19.34 0.73
C ARG A 399 28.81 -20.34 -0.37
N LYS A 400 29.62 -21.38 -0.60
CA LYS A 400 29.41 -22.50 -1.55
C LYS A 400 29.19 -23.83 -0.82
N GLY A 401 28.75 -23.81 0.45
CA GLY A 401 28.54 -25.00 1.27
C GLY A 401 27.59 -26.00 0.59
N LYS A 402 28.14 -26.99 -0.11
CA LYS A 402 27.40 -27.97 -0.93
C LYS A 402 26.90 -29.18 -0.11
N GLU A 403 27.01 -29.10 1.21
CA GLU A 403 26.41 -30.05 2.12
C GLU A 403 24.91 -29.77 2.20
N VAL A 404 24.08 -30.75 1.83
CA VAL A 404 22.66 -30.75 2.22
C VAL A 404 22.62 -31.04 3.72
N ARG A 405 22.86 -30.01 4.51
CA ARG A 405 22.62 -30.04 5.96
C ARG A 405 21.11 -30.21 6.13
N ALA A 406 20.69 -31.22 6.91
CA ALA A 406 19.28 -31.35 7.26
C ALA A 406 18.86 -30.04 7.95
N SER A 407 17.92 -29.31 7.33
CA SER A 407 17.71 -27.90 7.70
C SER A 407 17.33 -27.80 9.17
N PRO A 408 17.97 -26.92 9.96
CA PRO A 408 17.65 -26.76 11.39
C PRO A 408 16.28 -26.11 11.63
N TYR A 409 15.53 -25.77 10.56
CA TYR A 409 14.18 -25.26 10.67
C TYR A 409 13.25 -26.24 11.40
N LYS A 410 12.60 -25.75 12.45
CA LYS A 410 11.56 -26.47 13.19
C LYS A 410 10.22 -25.87 12.80
N PRO A 411 9.36 -26.59 12.03
CA PRO A 411 8.05 -26.10 11.63
C PRO A 411 7.25 -25.56 12.81
N GLN A 412 6.62 -24.40 12.65
CA GLN A 412 6.02 -23.69 13.79
C GLN A 412 4.72 -24.37 14.27
N ARG A 413 4.85 -25.22 15.31
CA ARG A 413 3.70 -25.80 16.03
C ARG A 413 3.00 -24.72 16.85
N TRP A 414 1.99 -24.08 16.26
CA TRP A 414 1.18 -23.01 16.87
C TRP A 414 0.31 -23.52 18.04
N GLN A 415 0.92 -23.70 19.22
CA GLN A 415 0.23 -24.05 20.47
C GLN A 415 -0.62 -22.88 20.99
N GLY A 416 -1.81 -22.71 20.42
CA GLY A 416 -2.74 -21.63 20.77
C GLY A 416 -4.03 -21.65 19.96
N PHE A 417 -3.95 -22.12 18.70
CA PHE A 417 -5.09 -22.28 17.79
C PHE A 417 -6.12 -23.25 18.38
N LYS A 418 -7.16 -22.70 19.01
CA LYS A 418 -8.17 -23.52 19.73
C LYS A 418 -9.22 -24.13 18.82
N ARG A 419 -9.44 -23.54 17.63
CA ARG A 419 -10.17 -24.09 16.49
C ARG A 419 -9.68 -23.41 15.22
N SER A 420 -9.56 -24.14 14.13
CA SER A 420 -9.48 -23.50 12.81
C SER A 420 -10.80 -22.82 12.44
N PRO A 421 -10.78 -21.54 12.00
CA PRO A 421 -11.97 -20.86 11.49
C PRO A 421 -12.39 -21.33 10.08
N ILE A 422 -11.54 -22.11 9.41
CA ILE A 422 -11.79 -22.85 8.16
C ILE A 422 -12.12 -24.31 8.54
N ARG A 423 -13.13 -24.93 7.92
CA ARG A 423 -13.70 -26.23 8.37
C ARG A 423 -13.26 -27.40 7.47
N THR A 424 -12.02 -27.82 7.67
CA THR A 424 -11.47 -29.05 7.09
C THR A 424 -12.41 -30.25 7.27
N ARG A 425 -12.46 -31.12 6.25
CA ARG A 425 -13.49 -32.19 6.12
C ARG A 425 -13.43 -33.29 7.20
N SER A 426 -12.38 -33.34 8.01
CA SER A 426 -12.19 -34.30 9.12
C SER A 426 -13.34 -34.26 10.15
N SER A 427 -13.99 -33.11 10.33
CA SER A 427 -15.05 -32.92 11.34
C SER A 427 -16.39 -33.63 11.03
N CYS A 428 -16.53 -34.35 9.92
CA CYS A 428 -17.80 -34.91 9.45
C CYS A 428 -17.95 -36.43 9.68
N GLN A 429 -17.78 -36.91 10.92
CA GLN A 429 -18.35 -38.20 11.34
C GLN A 429 -19.67 -37.96 12.09
N PRO A 430 -20.78 -38.64 11.73
CA PRO A 430 -21.98 -38.64 12.56
C PRO A 430 -21.73 -39.43 13.85
N PRO A 431 -22.44 -39.12 14.96
CA PRO A 431 -22.34 -39.89 16.19
C PRO A 431 -23.01 -41.26 16.00
N ASN A 432 -22.22 -42.29 15.69
CA ASN A 432 -22.71 -43.67 15.65
C ASN A 432 -23.16 -44.12 17.04
N GLU A 433 -24.45 -44.38 17.20
CA GLU A 433 -25.02 -45.05 18.36
C GLU A 433 -24.47 -46.49 18.43
N ARG A 434 -23.54 -46.74 19.35
CA ARG A 434 -23.04 -48.09 19.63
C ARG A 434 -24.01 -48.85 20.52
N VAL A 435 -24.86 -49.66 19.89
CA VAL A 435 -25.59 -50.73 20.57
C VAL A 435 -24.64 -51.93 20.71
N ASP A 436 -23.76 -51.87 21.71
CA ASP A 436 -22.87 -52.98 22.06
C ASP A 436 -23.66 -54.05 22.85
N GLY A 437 -24.22 -55.01 22.12
CA GLY A 437 -24.83 -56.22 22.70
C GLY A 437 -23.84 -57.40 22.66
N ARG A 438 -23.32 -57.80 23.82
CA ARG A 438 -22.56 -59.06 23.98
C ARG A 438 -22.92 -59.80 25.26
N VAL A 439 -23.45 -61.01 25.04
CA VAL A 439 -23.31 -62.28 25.78
C VAL A 439 -22.73 -62.20 27.20
N SER A 440 -23.49 -62.75 28.15
CA SER A 440 -23.04 -63.13 29.50
C SER A 440 -22.33 -64.49 29.49
N GLU A 441 -21.25 -64.61 30.25
CA GLU A 441 -20.82 -65.85 30.93
C GLU A 441 -20.36 -65.43 32.35
N ASP A 442 -20.50 -66.32 33.33
CA ASP A 442 -20.47 -66.00 34.77
C ASP A 442 -19.08 -66.21 35.44
N ASP A 443 -18.84 -65.53 36.56
CA ASP A 443 -18.43 -66.11 37.87
C ASP A 443 -17.82 -65.04 38.82
N ASP A 444 -18.27 -65.05 40.08
CA ASP A 444 -17.67 -64.69 41.40
C ASP A 444 -16.58 -63.58 41.54
N ASP A 445 -16.52 -62.77 42.62
CA ASP A 445 -17.09 -62.92 43.98
C ASP A 445 -17.28 -61.54 44.70
N GLU A 446 -17.74 -61.55 45.97
CA GLU A 446 -17.97 -60.44 46.93
C GLU A 446 -16.91 -59.29 46.95
N GLU A 447 -17.16 -58.03 47.35
CA GLU A 447 -18.20 -57.33 48.15
C GLU A 447 -18.31 -55.86 47.58
N THR A 448 -19.19 -54.88 47.93
CA THR A 448 -20.25 -54.64 48.93
C THR A 448 -21.31 -53.66 48.38
N ARG A 449 -22.50 -53.58 48.98
CA ARG A 449 -23.51 -52.48 48.87
C ARG A 449 -24.23 -52.31 50.22
N PRO A 450 -24.88 -51.17 50.59
CA PRO A 450 -25.70 -50.22 49.80
C PRO A 450 -25.23 -48.73 49.90
N SER A 451 -25.67 -47.74 49.09
CA SER A 451 -27.01 -47.34 48.58
C SER A 451 -27.95 -46.76 49.67
N PRO A 452 -29.00 -45.93 49.37
CA PRO A 452 -29.59 -45.61 48.05
C PRO A 452 -29.99 -44.12 47.80
N SER A 453 -30.56 -43.90 46.60
CA SER A 453 -31.55 -42.85 46.20
C SER A 453 -31.16 -41.35 46.26
N LEU A 454 -31.25 -40.52 45.21
CA LEU A 454 -32.15 -40.35 44.04
C LEU A 454 -33.26 -39.28 44.23
N SER A 455 -33.11 -38.14 43.55
CA SER A 455 -33.90 -37.74 42.36
C SER A 455 -34.40 -36.27 42.33
N ARG A 456 -34.48 -35.72 41.09
CA ARG A 456 -35.54 -34.82 40.54
C ARG A 456 -35.91 -33.50 41.26
N SER A 457 -36.37 -32.42 40.59
CA SER A 457 -36.40 -32.07 39.16
C SER A 457 -36.71 -30.57 38.97
N SER A 458 -36.18 -29.98 37.88
CA SER A 458 -36.80 -28.92 37.03
C SER A 458 -37.53 -27.69 37.60
N ARG A 459 -37.07 -26.51 37.14
CA ARG A 459 -37.85 -25.38 36.56
C ARG A 459 -38.80 -24.52 37.45
N SER A 460 -38.36 -23.27 37.65
CA SER A 460 -38.88 -22.04 36.98
C SER A 460 -39.68 -20.96 37.74
N ILE A 461 -39.50 -19.72 37.23
CA ILE A 461 -40.40 -18.53 37.28
C ILE A 461 -40.41 -17.68 38.57
N GLN A 462 -40.76 -16.40 38.38
CA GLN A 462 -40.58 -15.24 39.26
C GLN A 462 -41.86 -14.91 40.07
N ASN A 463 -41.70 -14.21 41.21
CA ASN A 463 -42.43 -12.98 41.62
C ASN A 463 -42.13 -12.67 43.12
N VAL A 464 -41.57 -11.53 43.54
CA VAL A 464 -42.05 -10.12 43.60
C VAL A 464 -42.68 -9.76 44.97
N THR A 465 -42.39 -8.54 45.47
CA THR A 465 -42.87 -7.88 46.72
C THR A 465 -42.40 -8.49 48.07
N THR A 466 -42.28 -7.76 49.19
CA THR A 466 -42.74 -6.39 49.54
C THR A 466 -41.74 -5.60 50.43
N SER A 467 -42.07 -4.33 50.71
CA SER A 467 -41.37 -3.34 51.56
C SER A 467 -41.57 -3.60 53.11
N THR A 468 -41.10 -2.82 54.09
CA THR A 468 -41.09 -1.34 54.23
C THR A 468 -40.26 -0.80 55.42
N GLY A 469 -39.66 0.40 55.26
CA GLY A 469 -39.70 1.48 56.27
C GLY A 469 -38.40 1.81 57.04
N SER A 470 -38.12 3.07 57.45
CA SER A 470 -38.75 4.35 57.13
C SER A 470 -37.90 5.60 57.46
N ILE A 471 -37.70 6.47 56.46
CA ILE A 471 -37.83 7.96 56.46
C ILE A 471 -37.22 8.81 57.61
N SER A 472 -36.35 9.76 57.23
CA SER A 472 -36.37 11.16 57.73
C SER A 472 -35.91 12.13 56.61
N THR A 473 -36.30 13.42 56.67
CA THR A 473 -36.29 14.33 55.50
C THR A 473 -35.35 15.53 55.60
N GLY A 474 -34.57 15.84 54.56
CA GLY A 474 -33.63 16.99 54.51
C GLY A 474 -33.48 17.65 53.13
N LYS A 475 -33.86 18.92 53.04
CA LYS A 475 -34.00 19.81 51.84
C LYS A 475 -32.88 19.79 50.78
N ARG A 476 -33.32 19.82 49.50
CA ARG A 476 -32.68 20.33 48.25
C ARG A 476 -31.23 20.87 48.32
N GLY A 477 -30.36 20.31 47.46
CA GLY A 477 -29.11 20.94 47.03
C GLY A 477 -28.60 20.39 45.69
N GLN A 478 -29.13 20.88 44.56
CA GLN A 478 -28.68 20.44 43.22
C GLN A 478 -27.30 21.02 42.86
N ARG A 479 -26.23 20.28 43.15
CA ARG A 479 -24.98 20.40 42.39
C ARG A 479 -25.09 19.47 41.17
N LYS A 480 -25.21 20.04 39.97
CA LYS A 480 -24.93 19.28 38.73
C LYS A 480 -23.47 18.83 38.79
N GLY A 481 -23.23 17.53 38.91
CA GLY A 481 -21.89 16.98 38.72
C GLY A 481 -21.44 17.22 37.28
N ASP A 482 -20.24 17.77 37.11
CA ASP A 482 -19.62 17.98 35.80
C ASP A 482 -19.33 16.62 35.15
N ARG A 483 -20.31 16.11 34.40
CA ARG A 483 -20.20 14.85 33.66
C ARG A 483 -19.42 15.13 32.38
N ARG A 484 -18.11 15.36 32.55
CA ARG A 484 -17.13 15.40 31.47
C ARG A 484 -17.18 14.09 30.70
N GLN A 485 -18.00 14.07 29.65
CA GLN A 485 -17.77 13.14 28.55
C GLN A 485 -16.37 13.42 28.05
N VAL A 486 -15.54 12.38 28.00
CA VAL A 486 -14.31 12.42 27.21
C VAL A 486 -14.76 12.47 25.76
N LEU A 487 -14.95 13.68 25.23
CA LEU A 487 -15.20 13.92 23.82
C LEU A 487 -14.04 13.28 23.05
N MET A 488 -14.32 12.20 22.32
CA MET A 488 -13.36 11.65 21.38
C MET A 488 -13.05 12.74 20.35
N ARG A 489 -11.80 13.22 20.37
CA ARG A 489 -11.33 14.30 19.52
C ARG A 489 -11.41 13.84 18.06
N GLU A 490 -12.40 14.31 17.32
CA GLU A 490 -12.65 13.85 15.94
C GLU A 490 -11.37 14.01 15.10
N LYS A 491 -11.00 12.94 14.38
CA LYS A 491 -9.75 12.88 13.62
C LYS A 491 -9.73 13.97 12.55
N ILE A 492 -8.55 14.52 12.30
CA ILE A 492 -8.36 15.61 11.32
C ILE A 492 -8.88 15.26 9.92
N GLN A 493 -8.87 13.98 9.53
CA GLN A 493 -9.38 13.52 8.23
C GLN A 493 -10.88 13.75 8.05
N ASP A 494 -11.68 13.62 9.11
CA ASP A 494 -13.14 13.69 9.06
C ASP A 494 -13.67 15.13 9.17
N ARG A 495 -12.92 16.02 9.83
CA ARG A 495 -13.29 17.43 10.05
C ARG A 495 -13.51 18.20 8.72
N PRO A 496 -14.52 19.07 8.61
CA PRO A 496 -14.74 19.85 7.40
C PRO A 496 -13.65 20.92 7.19
N PHE A 497 -13.39 21.30 5.94
CA PHE A 497 -12.53 22.45 5.63
C PHE A 497 -13.28 23.77 5.84
N CYS A 498 -12.55 24.84 6.16
CA CYS A 498 -13.09 26.20 6.17
C CYS A 498 -13.42 26.67 4.75
N THR A 499 -14.46 27.51 4.63
CA THR A 499 -14.86 28.12 3.36
C THR A 499 -13.78 29.06 2.83
N GLN A 500 -13.74 29.22 1.51
CA GLN A 500 -12.88 30.22 0.87
C GLN A 500 -13.21 31.65 1.35
N ARG A 501 -14.46 31.94 1.71
CA ARG A 501 -14.90 33.23 2.28
C ARG A 501 -14.32 33.47 3.67
N CYS A 502 -14.44 32.52 4.60
CA CYS A 502 -13.77 32.56 5.91
C CYS A 502 -12.26 32.78 5.79
N LEU A 503 -11.60 32.03 4.89
CA LEU A 503 -10.15 32.15 4.71
C LEU A 503 -9.74 33.48 4.05
N LEU A 504 -10.58 34.06 3.18
CA LEU A 504 -10.37 35.40 2.62
C LEU A 504 -10.51 36.50 3.69
N GLY A 505 -11.46 36.32 4.61
CA GLY A 505 -11.63 37.15 5.81
C GLY A 505 -10.38 37.14 6.68
N LEU A 506 -9.88 35.95 7.01
CA LEU A 506 -8.61 35.72 7.72
C LEU A 506 -7.39 36.30 6.97
N ALA A 507 -7.33 36.19 5.65
CA ALA A 507 -6.20 36.65 4.86
C ALA A 507 -6.06 38.18 4.83
N TYR A 508 -7.19 38.91 4.84
CA TYR A 508 -7.24 40.33 4.47
C TYR A 508 -8.07 41.24 5.40
N GLY A 509 -8.58 40.74 6.52
CA GLY A 509 -9.34 41.54 7.50
C GLY A 509 -10.81 41.75 7.12
N GLY A 510 -11.45 40.71 6.54
CA GLY A 510 -12.88 40.74 6.20
C GLY A 510 -13.81 40.41 7.37
N PRO A 511 -15.14 40.39 7.14
CA PRO A 511 -16.11 39.88 8.11
C PRO A 511 -15.97 38.36 8.28
N MET A 512 -16.54 37.85 9.37
CA MET A 512 -16.75 36.42 9.59
C MET A 512 -17.69 35.83 8.52
N ASP A 513 -17.70 34.50 8.42
CA ASP A 513 -18.46 33.77 7.42
C ASP A 513 -19.35 32.70 8.06
N ASP A 514 -20.60 33.05 8.33
CA ASP A 514 -21.57 32.23 9.08
C ASP A 514 -21.85 30.86 8.42
N ASP A 515 -21.64 30.77 7.10
CA ASP A 515 -21.70 29.52 6.32
C ASP A 515 -20.50 28.57 6.57
N CYS A 516 -19.51 28.96 7.38
CA CYS A 516 -18.30 28.17 7.61
C CYS A 516 -18.58 26.99 8.57
N PRO A 517 -18.30 25.73 8.19
CA PRO A 517 -18.58 24.56 9.04
C PRO A 517 -17.61 24.41 10.23
N ASN A 518 -16.73 25.38 10.46
CA ASN A 518 -15.89 25.51 11.66
C ASN A 518 -16.12 26.87 12.38
N PHE A 519 -17.20 27.60 12.06
CA PHE A 519 -17.47 28.95 12.58
C PHE A 519 -17.39 29.04 14.12
N ASP A 520 -18.02 28.10 14.82
CA ASP A 520 -18.06 28.04 16.29
C ASP A 520 -16.67 27.92 16.94
N ASP A 521 -15.67 27.38 16.22
CA ASP A 521 -14.27 27.31 16.69
C ASP A 521 -13.50 28.63 16.47
N HIS A 522 -13.96 29.52 15.60
CA HIS A 522 -13.18 30.69 15.15
C HIS A 522 -13.24 31.89 16.12
N GLY A 523 -14.32 32.00 16.90
CA GLY A 523 -14.63 33.16 17.74
C GLY A 523 -15.14 34.39 16.94
N ASP A 524 -15.51 35.46 17.64
CA ASP A 524 -16.25 36.61 17.07
C ASP A 524 -15.52 37.38 15.94
N ARG A 525 -14.21 37.17 15.79
CA ARG A 525 -13.35 37.90 14.84
C ARG A 525 -12.19 37.05 14.35
N HIS A 526 -11.85 37.22 13.07
CA HIS A 526 -10.60 36.68 12.52
C HIS A 526 -9.35 37.23 13.23
N ILE A 527 -8.39 36.35 13.45
CA ILE A 527 -7.02 36.68 13.87
C ILE A 527 -6.24 37.32 12.72
N ASP A 528 -5.08 37.91 13.02
CA ASP A 528 -4.19 38.40 11.96
C ASP A 528 -3.54 37.23 11.18
N ARG A 529 -3.29 37.45 9.87
CA ARG A 529 -2.67 36.46 8.98
C ARG A 529 -1.27 36.05 9.44
N LEU A 530 -0.44 36.97 9.93
CA LEU A 530 0.90 36.66 10.43
C LEU A 530 0.84 35.92 11.77
N GLU A 531 -0.14 36.24 12.62
CA GLU A 531 -0.39 35.52 13.87
C GLU A 531 -0.86 34.08 13.61
N PHE A 532 -1.75 33.86 12.63
CA PHE A 532 -2.10 32.51 12.14
C PHE A 532 -0.83 31.74 11.74
N LEU A 533 0.02 32.33 10.87
CA LEU A 533 1.25 31.68 10.40
C LEU A 533 2.24 31.40 11.54
N ARG A 534 2.31 32.27 12.56
CA ARG A 534 3.15 32.08 13.75
C ARG A 534 2.64 30.92 14.62
N LEU A 535 1.34 30.88 14.89
CA LEU A 535 0.72 29.88 15.75
C LEU A 535 0.75 28.49 15.09
N ILE A 536 0.39 28.36 13.81
CA ILE A 536 0.40 27.07 13.11
C ILE A 536 1.82 26.50 12.99
N ARG A 537 2.84 27.36 12.82
CA ARG A 537 4.26 26.97 12.83
C ARG A 537 4.69 26.35 14.16
N ILE A 538 4.24 26.92 15.28
CA ILE A 538 4.53 26.40 16.62
C ILE A 538 3.77 25.10 16.84
N GLN A 539 2.47 25.06 16.50
CA GLN A 539 1.67 23.84 16.64
C GLN A 539 2.26 22.67 15.85
N LEU A 540 2.65 22.85 14.58
CA LEU A 540 3.23 21.78 13.74
C LEU A 540 4.56 21.20 14.25
N ALA A 541 5.22 21.88 15.19
CA ALA A 541 6.43 21.39 15.87
C ALA A 541 6.13 20.58 17.15
N CYS A 542 4.96 20.77 17.77
CA CYS A 542 4.57 20.15 19.03
C CYS A 542 3.47 19.08 18.87
N ASP A 543 2.51 19.33 17.98
CA ASP A 543 1.36 18.49 17.65
C ASP A 543 1.79 17.37 16.68
N ARG A 544 2.58 16.42 17.21
CA ARG A 544 3.23 15.33 16.46
C ARG A 544 2.61 13.94 16.73
N GLY A 545 1.58 13.87 17.58
CA GLY A 545 0.93 12.63 18.03
C GLY A 545 0.00 11.96 17.00
N PRO A 546 -0.69 10.87 17.38
CA PRO A 546 -1.66 10.19 16.50
C PRO A 546 -2.97 10.98 16.32
N ASP A 547 -3.35 11.82 17.28
CA ASP A 547 -4.49 12.74 17.19
C ASP A 547 -4.10 14.13 16.65
N ALA A 548 -2.91 14.25 16.03
CA ALA A 548 -2.39 15.50 15.53
C ALA A 548 -3.30 16.14 14.47
N ASN A 549 -3.37 17.46 14.51
CA ASN A 549 -4.23 18.26 13.64
C ASN A 549 -3.55 18.54 12.29
N CYS A 550 -2.59 17.70 11.90
CA CYS A 550 -1.92 17.72 10.61
C CYS A 550 -1.72 16.28 10.11
N ALA A 551 -2.30 15.94 8.97
CA ALA A 551 -2.19 14.62 8.35
C ALA A 551 -2.04 14.73 6.82
N PRO A 552 -1.38 13.78 6.14
CA PRO A 552 -1.33 13.75 4.69
C PRO A 552 -2.74 13.55 4.09
N LEU A 553 -3.02 14.19 2.96
CA LEU A 553 -4.21 13.96 2.14
C LEU A 553 -4.02 12.83 1.12
N TYR A 554 -2.84 12.21 1.09
CA TYR A 554 -2.44 11.15 0.15
C TYR A 554 -2.47 11.60 -1.33
N LEU A 555 -2.23 12.89 -1.56
CA LEU A 555 -2.14 13.51 -2.89
C LEU A 555 -0.73 14.10 -3.07
N SER A 556 -0.01 13.62 -4.10
CA SER A 556 1.34 14.07 -4.46
C SER A 556 1.36 14.63 -5.89
N GLY A 557 1.90 15.84 -6.04
CA GLY A 557 2.25 16.44 -7.34
C GLY A 557 3.75 16.27 -7.65
N SER A 558 4.22 16.93 -8.71
CA SER A 558 5.63 16.87 -9.12
C SER A 558 6.62 17.46 -8.12
N VAL A 559 6.19 18.43 -7.31
CA VAL A 559 7.06 19.26 -6.45
C VAL A 559 6.69 19.16 -4.96
N GLY A 560 5.47 18.73 -4.64
CA GLY A 560 4.97 18.71 -3.26
C GLY A 560 3.89 17.66 -3.00
N ALA A 561 3.61 17.43 -1.72
CA ALA A 561 2.48 16.62 -1.26
C ALA A 561 1.51 17.50 -0.46
N LEU A 562 0.23 17.16 -0.49
CA LEU A 562 -0.80 17.89 0.23
C LEU A 562 -1.04 17.29 1.61
N PHE A 563 -1.10 18.16 2.60
CA PHE A 563 -1.49 17.87 3.98
C PHE A 563 -2.76 18.64 4.32
N LYS A 564 -3.54 18.12 5.26
CA LYS A 564 -4.70 18.78 5.87
C LYS A 564 -4.28 19.27 7.25
N ALA A 565 -4.44 20.57 7.53
CA ALA A 565 -3.99 21.20 8.77
C ALA A 565 -5.12 21.99 9.44
N ARG A 566 -5.28 21.83 10.76
CA ARG A 566 -6.18 22.64 11.61
C ARG A 566 -5.40 23.38 12.70
N LEU A 567 -5.59 24.69 12.78
CA LEU A 567 -5.10 25.51 13.90
C LEU A 567 -5.96 25.23 15.14
N SER A 568 -5.42 24.49 16.11
CA SER A 568 -6.19 23.91 17.22
C SER A 568 -6.91 24.92 18.09
N CYS A 569 -6.35 26.13 18.25
CA CYS A 569 -6.87 27.19 19.11
C CYS A 569 -7.92 28.11 18.47
N TYR A 570 -8.17 27.98 17.16
CA TYR A 570 -9.15 28.80 16.43
C TYR A 570 -9.88 28.05 15.30
N GLY A 571 -9.82 26.71 15.26
CA GLY A 571 -10.55 25.87 14.30
C GLY A 571 -10.16 25.91 12.82
N TYR A 572 -9.41 26.93 12.36
CA TYR A 572 -9.10 27.12 10.94
C TYR A 572 -8.49 25.87 10.32
N THR A 573 -9.27 25.20 9.45
CA THR A 573 -8.95 23.91 8.82
C THR A 573 -8.82 24.08 7.31
N LEU A 574 -7.63 23.79 6.77
CA LEU A 574 -7.24 24.13 5.40
C LEU A 574 -6.19 23.15 4.84
N VAL A 575 -5.72 23.40 3.61
CA VAL A 575 -4.69 22.61 2.92
C VAL A 575 -3.32 23.23 3.15
N ALA A 576 -2.30 22.39 3.27
CA ALA A 576 -0.90 22.77 3.22
C ALA A 576 -0.18 22.02 2.09
N LYS A 577 0.28 22.73 1.06
CA LYS A 577 1.18 22.18 0.03
C LYS A 577 2.59 22.13 0.61
N GLY A 578 3.03 20.94 1.01
CA GLY A 578 4.36 20.70 1.53
C GLY A 578 5.39 20.51 0.41
N VAL A 579 6.54 21.19 0.49
CA VAL A 579 7.59 21.19 -0.53
C VAL A 579 8.96 20.85 0.08
N LYS A 580 9.80 20.18 -0.72
CA LYS A 580 11.13 19.70 -0.35
C LYS A 580 12.17 20.81 -0.51
N ARG A 581 13.30 20.72 0.21
CA ARG A 581 14.34 21.75 0.24
C ARG A 581 14.89 22.20 -1.14
N PRO A 582 15.08 21.31 -2.15
CA PRO A 582 15.56 21.74 -3.48
C PRO A 582 14.60 22.70 -4.18
N ASP A 583 13.29 22.53 -3.95
CA ASP A 583 12.21 23.12 -4.73
C ASP A 583 11.64 24.39 -4.07
N LEU A 584 12.26 24.86 -2.98
CA LEU A 584 11.95 26.11 -2.26
C LEU A 584 11.87 27.34 -3.18
N ALA A 585 12.61 27.37 -4.28
CA ALA A 585 12.52 28.45 -5.26
C ALA A 585 11.15 28.48 -5.96
N LEU A 586 10.58 27.31 -6.31
CA LEU A 586 9.26 27.18 -6.91
C LEU A 586 8.16 27.56 -5.91
N LEU A 587 8.29 27.15 -4.64
CA LEU A 587 7.33 27.52 -3.59
C LEU A 587 7.27 29.04 -3.34
N ARG A 588 8.43 29.72 -3.39
CA ARG A 588 8.49 31.19 -3.27
C ARG A 588 7.83 31.87 -4.47
N HIS A 589 8.15 31.42 -5.68
CA HIS A 589 7.55 31.92 -6.91
C HIS A 589 6.03 31.73 -6.94
N GLU A 590 5.53 30.56 -6.52
CA GLU A 590 4.10 30.28 -6.37
C GLU A 590 3.43 31.21 -5.35
N ASN A 591 4.03 31.43 -4.17
CA ASN A 591 3.54 32.40 -3.19
C ASN A 591 3.45 33.83 -3.78
N ASP A 592 4.52 34.29 -4.42
CA ASP A 592 4.62 35.62 -5.04
C ASP A 592 3.63 35.81 -6.21
N LEU A 593 3.15 34.72 -6.80
CA LEU A 593 2.06 34.72 -7.79
C LEU A 593 0.69 34.79 -7.12
N TYR A 594 0.45 34.03 -6.04
CA TYR A 594 -0.79 34.14 -5.25
C TYR A 594 -1.02 35.58 -4.76
N ASP A 595 0.02 36.27 -4.25
CA ASP A 595 -0.09 37.67 -3.84
C ASP A 595 -0.42 38.62 -5.03
N ARG A 596 -0.02 38.29 -6.27
CA ARG A 596 -0.42 39.03 -7.50
C ARG A 596 -1.86 38.74 -7.92
N VAL A 597 -2.32 37.50 -7.76
CA VAL A 597 -3.69 37.09 -8.13
C VAL A 597 -4.71 37.28 -7.00
N ARG A 598 -4.38 38.09 -5.98
CA ARG A 598 -5.25 38.47 -4.85
C ARG A 598 -6.69 38.82 -5.25
N ALA A 599 -6.89 39.49 -6.39
CA ALA A 599 -8.21 39.90 -6.89
C ALA A 599 -9.15 38.73 -7.28
N ILE A 600 -8.62 37.52 -7.45
CA ILE A 600 -9.39 36.31 -7.83
C ILE A 600 -9.23 35.14 -6.83
N GLN A 601 -8.62 35.41 -5.67
CA GLN A 601 -8.56 34.45 -4.57
C GLN A 601 -9.96 34.19 -4.00
N GLY A 602 -10.31 32.92 -3.81
CA GLY A 602 -11.62 32.46 -3.37
C GLY A 602 -12.72 32.45 -4.45
N SER A 603 -12.45 32.96 -5.66
CA SER A 603 -13.37 32.88 -6.81
C SER A 603 -12.86 31.97 -7.93
N HIS A 604 -11.60 32.10 -8.34
CA HIS A 604 -11.00 31.32 -9.44
C HIS A 604 -9.64 30.68 -9.09
N VAL A 605 -9.02 31.07 -7.98
CA VAL A 605 -7.89 30.35 -7.36
C VAL A 605 -8.14 30.23 -5.85
N PRO A 606 -7.51 29.28 -5.13
CA PRO A 606 -7.62 29.21 -3.68
C PRO A 606 -7.12 30.47 -2.98
N VAL A 607 -7.69 30.78 -1.81
CA VAL A 607 -7.10 31.76 -0.89
C VAL A 607 -5.76 31.24 -0.38
N CYS A 608 -4.74 32.09 -0.38
CA CYS A 608 -3.40 31.80 0.11
C CYS A 608 -3.12 32.61 1.38
N LEU A 609 -2.91 31.92 2.50
CA LEU A 609 -2.52 32.55 3.77
C LEU A 609 -1.00 32.84 3.82
N GLY A 610 -0.22 32.20 2.94
CA GLY A 610 1.23 32.36 2.81
C GLY A 610 2.01 31.10 3.21
N LYS A 611 3.35 31.18 3.11
CA LYS A 611 4.25 30.05 3.41
C LYS A 611 4.88 30.09 4.81
N VAL A 612 5.21 28.91 5.34
CA VAL A 612 5.97 28.71 6.59
C VAL A 612 7.17 27.81 6.36
N ASP A 613 8.30 28.21 6.94
CA ASP A 613 9.53 27.41 7.03
C ASP A 613 9.47 26.63 8.36
N LEU A 614 9.36 25.30 8.31
CA LEU A 614 9.06 24.47 9.48
C LEU A 614 10.21 24.39 10.49
N ILE A 615 9.89 23.99 11.73
CA ILE A 615 10.87 23.73 12.80
C ILE A 615 11.29 22.24 12.77
N LEU A 616 10.31 21.35 12.65
CA LEU A 616 10.49 19.92 12.32
C LEU A 616 9.76 19.64 11.01
N PRO A 617 10.34 18.87 10.08
CA PRO A 617 9.71 18.60 8.78
C PRO A 617 8.44 17.75 8.91
N CYS A 618 7.59 17.80 7.90
CA CYS A 618 6.55 16.80 7.70
C CYS A 618 7.09 15.65 6.85
N TYR A 619 6.67 14.42 7.15
CA TYR A 619 7.09 13.21 6.44
C TYR A 619 5.91 12.59 5.70
N TYR A 620 6.11 12.19 4.44
CA TYR A 620 5.12 11.45 3.66
C TYR A 620 5.77 10.75 2.44
N ASP A 621 5.50 9.45 2.24
CA ASP A 621 5.87 8.67 1.03
C ASP A 621 7.38 8.69 0.65
N GLY A 622 8.28 8.88 1.61
CA GLY A 622 9.72 9.07 1.38
C GLY A 622 10.15 10.51 1.09
N GLY A 623 9.19 11.45 1.10
CA GLY A 623 9.43 12.89 1.10
C GLY A 623 9.64 13.45 2.50
N VAL A 624 10.67 14.28 2.65
CA VAL A 624 10.91 15.15 3.81
C VAL A 624 10.57 16.57 3.37
N TYR A 625 9.53 17.14 3.96
CA TYR A 625 8.95 18.42 3.59
C TYR A 625 9.30 19.46 4.65
N GLU A 626 10.13 20.44 4.29
CA GLU A 626 10.67 21.45 5.20
C GLU A 626 9.88 22.77 5.16
N TYR A 627 9.02 22.94 4.14
CA TYR A 627 8.28 24.17 3.86
C TYR A 627 6.84 23.84 3.52
N LEU A 628 5.88 24.61 4.04
CA LEU A 628 4.46 24.50 3.72
C LEU A 628 3.93 25.81 3.12
N LEU A 629 3.06 25.74 2.13
CA LEU A 629 2.22 26.84 1.64
C LEU A 629 0.77 26.58 2.02
N PHE A 630 0.14 27.51 2.76
CA PHE A 630 -1.22 27.36 3.28
C PHE A 630 -2.27 27.89 2.31
N LEU A 631 -3.15 27.00 1.84
CA LEU A 631 -4.15 27.23 0.80
C LEU A 631 -5.55 26.78 1.26
N GLY A 632 -6.60 27.48 0.84
CA GLY A 632 -7.98 27.03 1.01
C GLY A 632 -8.30 25.76 0.22
N TRP A 633 -9.27 24.97 0.70
CA TRP A 633 -9.68 23.74 -0.01
C TRP A 633 -10.31 24.06 -1.37
N ALA A 634 -9.76 23.45 -2.42
CA ALA A 634 -10.01 23.80 -3.82
C ALA A 634 -11.03 22.89 -4.52
N GLY A 635 -11.53 21.84 -3.85
CA GLY A 635 -12.38 20.81 -4.44
C GLY A 635 -11.62 19.57 -4.94
N ARG A 636 -12.34 18.68 -5.63
CA ARG A 636 -11.79 17.46 -6.24
C ARG A 636 -11.33 17.71 -7.69
N PRO A 637 -10.46 16.87 -8.28
CA PRO A 637 -10.12 16.97 -9.71
C PRO A 637 -11.35 17.02 -10.62
N LEU A 638 -11.37 17.97 -11.56
CA LEU A 638 -12.52 18.19 -12.45
C LEU A 638 -12.97 16.92 -13.21
N LEU A 639 -12.03 16.01 -13.49
CA LEU A 639 -12.28 14.74 -14.18
C LEU A 639 -13.03 13.69 -13.32
N GLU A 640 -13.07 13.84 -12.00
CA GLU A 640 -13.88 13.00 -11.10
C GLU A 640 -15.33 13.49 -10.99
N CYS A 641 -15.56 14.78 -11.24
CA CYS A 641 -16.87 15.43 -11.09
C CYS A 641 -17.69 15.46 -12.39
N THR A 642 -17.22 14.81 -13.47
CA THR A 642 -17.80 14.89 -14.83
C THR A 642 -19.25 14.43 -14.92
N SER A 643 -19.64 13.46 -14.10
CA SER A 643 -21.01 12.92 -14.00
C SER A 643 -22.01 13.87 -13.32
N GLN A 644 -21.54 14.93 -12.68
CA GLN A 644 -22.34 15.83 -11.84
C GLN A 644 -22.55 17.22 -12.45
N ILE A 645 -21.85 17.57 -13.54
CA ILE A 645 -21.81 18.92 -14.10
C ILE A 645 -22.01 18.88 -15.62
N SER A 646 -22.86 19.76 -16.17
CA SER A 646 -23.02 19.83 -17.63
C SER A 646 -21.75 20.35 -18.32
N LYS A 647 -21.37 19.71 -19.42
CA LYS A 647 -20.16 20.04 -20.21
C LYS A 647 -20.05 21.53 -20.58
N THR A 648 -21.17 22.17 -20.90
CA THR A 648 -21.23 23.61 -21.18
C THR A 648 -20.77 24.44 -19.98
N ARG A 649 -21.40 24.26 -18.82
CA ARG A 649 -21.06 24.97 -17.57
C ARG A 649 -19.59 24.81 -17.18
N VAL A 650 -19.01 23.62 -17.42
CA VAL A 650 -17.58 23.39 -17.19
C VAL A 650 -16.71 24.23 -18.14
N ILE A 651 -17.01 24.22 -19.44
CA ILE A 651 -16.27 25.01 -20.43
C ILE A 651 -16.42 26.52 -20.16
N ASP A 652 -17.62 26.97 -19.80
CA ASP A 652 -17.90 28.37 -19.45
C ASP A 652 -17.11 28.80 -18.20
N ALA A 653 -17.10 27.97 -17.15
CA ALA A 653 -16.36 28.23 -15.90
C ALA A 653 -14.83 28.22 -16.11
N VAL A 654 -14.31 27.28 -16.91
CA VAL A 654 -12.89 27.26 -17.32
C VAL A 654 -12.54 28.54 -18.09
N THR A 655 -13.39 28.92 -19.05
CA THR A 655 -13.17 30.11 -19.89
C THR A 655 -13.16 31.38 -19.04
N ALA A 656 -14.08 31.52 -18.08
CA ALA A 656 -14.12 32.64 -17.16
C ALA A 656 -12.87 32.69 -16.26
N ALA A 657 -12.51 31.58 -15.61
CA ALA A 657 -11.38 31.52 -14.68
C ALA A 657 -10.03 31.89 -15.35
N PHE A 658 -9.76 31.36 -16.55
CA PHE A 658 -8.57 31.75 -17.31
C PHE A 658 -8.65 33.17 -17.84
N THR A 659 -9.84 33.67 -18.22
CA THR A 659 -10.01 35.08 -18.64
C THR A 659 -9.63 36.05 -17.52
N GLU A 660 -10.04 35.78 -16.27
CA GLU A 660 -9.62 36.63 -15.14
C GLU A 660 -8.13 36.48 -14.79
N LEU A 661 -7.57 35.27 -14.86
CA LEU A 661 -6.12 35.06 -14.69
C LEU A 661 -5.29 35.82 -15.74
N HIS A 662 -5.74 35.80 -17.00
CA HIS A 662 -5.10 36.46 -18.13
C HIS A 662 -5.26 37.99 -18.09
N LYS A 663 -6.38 38.52 -17.57
CA LYS A 663 -6.53 39.96 -17.27
C LYS A 663 -5.48 40.45 -16.27
N LEU A 664 -5.09 39.62 -15.29
CA LEU A 664 -4.00 39.89 -14.34
C LEU A 664 -2.60 39.65 -14.92
N ARG A 665 -2.50 39.27 -16.22
CA ARG A 665 -1.27 39.02 -16.99
C ARG A 665 -0.41 37.87 -16.48
N VAL A 666 -1.06 36.87 -15.89
CA VAL A 666 -0.43 35.60 -15.52
C VAL A 666 -0.76 34.56 -16.58
N LEU A 667 0.27 33.92 -17.15
CA LEU A 667 0.14 32.67 -17.92
C LEU A 667 0.42 31.49 -16.99
N HIS A 668 -0.32 30.40 -17.08
CA HIS A 668 -0.17 29.26 -16.16
C HIS A 668 0.94 28.28 -16.57
N HIS A 669 1.17 28.11 -17.87
CA HIS A 669 2.13 27.18 -18.51
C HIS A 669 1.97 25.68 -18.23
N ASP A 670 1.12 25.26 -17.27
CA ASP A 670 0.75 23.85 -17.05
C ASP A 670 -0.76 23.68 -16.80
N ALA A 671 -1.58 24.42 -17.55
CA ALA A 671 -3.04 24.42 -17.45
C ALA A 671 -3.71 23.13 -17.97
N LYS A 672 -3.44 21.99 -17.31
CA LYS A 672 -4.02 20.67 -17.60
C LYS A 672 -5.15 20.37 -16.61
N PRO A 673 -6.13 19.49 -16.93
CA PRO A 673 -7.27 19.21 -16.05
C PRO A 673 -6.93 18.76 -14.62
N ARG A 674 -5.75 18.19 -14.38
CA ARG A 674 -5.24 17.88 -13.03
C ARG A 674 -5.09 19.12 -12.12
N ASN A 675 -4.88 20.29 -12.71
CA ASN A 675 -4.68 21.58 -12.03
C ASN A 675 -5.98 22.41 -12.03
N LEU A 676 -7.10 21.80 -12.46
CA LEU A 676 -8.45 22.36 -12.44
C LEU A 676 -9.27 21.54 -11.46
N LEU A 677 -9.56 22.14 -10.31
CA LEU A 677 -10.32 21.50 -9.23
C LEU A 677 -11.73 22.09 -9.17
N TYR A 678 -12.71 21.29 -8.80
CA TYR A 678 -14.10 21.70 -8.65
C TYR A 678 -14.59 21.42 -7.23
N ASP A 679 -14.96 22.49 -6.52
CA ASP A 679 -15.62 22.37 -5.23
C ASP A 679 -17.13 22.33 -5.44
N VAL A 680 -17.71 21.14 -5.18
CA VAL A 680 -19.15 20.90 -5.31
C VAL A 680 -19.95 21.78 -4.35
N ASN A 681 -19.42 22.04 -3.15
CA ASN A 681 -20.13 22.76 -2.08
C ASN A 681 -20.36 24.23 -2.43
N SER A 682 -19.33 24.93 -2.91
CA SER A 682 -19.47 26.30 -3.44
C SER A 682 -19.85 26.36 -4.92
N SER A 683 -19.92 25.21 -5.61
CA SER A 683 -20.11 25.06 -7.05
C SER A 683 -19.09 25.82 -7.92
N ARG A 684 -17.84 25.95 -7.43
CA ARG A 684 -16.77 26.75 -8.06
C ARG A 684 -15.67 25.90 -8.68
N LEU A 685 -15.19 26.35 -9.83
CA LEU A 685 -13.93 25.90 -10.42
C LEU A 685 -12.76 26.73 -9.87
N MET A 686 -11.70 26.07 -9.43
CA MET A 686 -10.45 26.70 -8.98
C MET A 686 -9.25 26.19 -9.76
N ILE A 687 -8.40 27.12 -10.21
CA ILE A 687 -7.09 26.86 -10.81
C ILE A 687 -6.07 26.76 -9.68
N VAL A 688 -5.21 25.74 -9.71
CA VAL A 688 -4.16 25.50 -8.71
C VAL A 688 -2.79 25.26 -9.34
N ASP A 689 -1.75 25.12 -8.51
CA ASP A 689 -0.39 24.76 -8.92
C ASP A 689 0.30 25.84 -9.80
N LEU A 690 0.40 27.06 -9.25
CA LEU A 690 0.96 28.22 -9.95
C LEU A 690 2.50 28.20 -10.02
N GLU A 691 3.16 27.13 -9.56
CA GLU A 691 4.62 26.96 -9.53
C GLU A 691 5.33 27.14 -10.89
N ARG A 692 4.61 26.98 -12.00
CA ARG A 692 5.11 27.14 -13.39
C ARG A 692 4.63 28.42 -14.06
N ALA A 693 3.76 29.20 -13.43
CA ALA A 693 3.13 30.35 -14.05
C ALA A 693 4.11 31.52 -14.27
N GLU A 694 3.91 32.34 -15.29
CA GLU A 694 4.76 33.49 -15.61
C GLU A 694 3.94 34.79 -15.55
N PHE A 695 4.48 35.82 -14.89
CA PHE A 695 3.91 37.17 -14.92
C PHE A 695 4.48 37.97 -16.10
N CYS A 696 3.70 38.11 -17.17
CA CYS A 696 4.12 38.81 -18.38
C CYS A 696 4.06 40.33 -18.18
N SER A 697 5.14 40.90 -17.67
CA SER A 697 5.34 42.36 -17.62
C SER A 697 5.32 42.96 -19.04
N ARG A 698 4.80 44.19 -19.18
CA ARG A 698 5.02 44.97 -20.41
C ARG A 698 6.46 45.46 -20.41
N GLN A 699 7.17 45.27 -21.52
CA GLN A 699 8.36 46.09 -21.79
C GLN A 699 7.95 47.57 -21.72
N PRO A 700 8.73 48.44 -21.06
CA PRO A 700 8.50 49.88 -21.13
C PRO A 700 8.50 50.33 -22.59
N LEU A 701 7.57 51.22 -22.96
CA LEU A 701 7.66 51.93 -24.23
C LEU A 701 8.98 52.73 -24.19
N GLY A 702 9.91 52.37 -25.09
CA GLY A 702 11.24 52.98 -25.12
C GLY A 702 11.15 54.50 -25.26
N VAL A 703 12.01 55.21 -24.53
CA VAL A 703 11.99 56.68 -24.43
C VAL A 703 11.91 57.31 -25.82
N ILE A 704 10.83 58.05 -26.07
CA ILE A 704 10.59 58.73 -27.35
C ILE A 704 11.46 59.99 -27.37
N SER A 705 12.73 59.84 -27.74
CA SER A 705 13.65 60.97 -27.93
C SER A 705 13.24 61.76 -29.18
N PRO A 706 12.80 63.03 -29.06
CA PRO A 706 12.30 63.81 -30.19
C PRO A 706 13.47 64.41 -30.98
N ASN A 707 14.14 63.60 -31.80
CA ASN A 707 14.76 63.98 -33.09
C ASN A 707 15.71 62.90 -33.62
N ARG A 708 15.32 62.21 -34.72
CA ARG A 708 16.28 61.92 -35.81
C ARG A 708 15.56 61.66 -37.13
N GLN A 709 16.19 62.14 -38.21
CA GLN A 709 15.57 62.33 -39.52
C GLN A 709 15.37 61.03 -40.32
N TYR A 710 14.49 61.15 -41.31
CA TYR A 710 14.04 60.13 -42.25
C TYR A 710 15.20 59.42 -42.99
N ARG A 711 15.58 58.19 -42.58
CA ARG A 711 16.40 57.29 -43.40
C ARG A 711 15.78 55.89 -43.48
N LYS A 712 15.26 55.55 -44.66
CA LYS A 712 14.66 54.25 -44.98
C LYS A 712 15.70 53.10 -44.89
N ARG A 713 15.82 52.47 -43.72
CA ARG A 713 16.40 51.12 -43.61
C ARG A 713 15.29 50.10 -43.37
N LYS A 714 15.02 49.24 -44.38
CA LYS A 714 14.20 48.02 -44.22
C LYS A 714 14.90 47.04 -43.28
N ARG A 715 14.85 47.26 -41.96
CA ARG A 715 14.88 46.13 -41.04
C ARG A 715 13.58 45.36 -41.29
N LYS A 716 13.69 44.11 -41.77
CA LYS A 716 12.58 43.16 -41.70
C LYS A 716 12.26 42.97 -40.22
N MET A 717 11.30 43.74 -39.70
CA MET A 717 10.61 43.36 -38.48
C MET A 717 9.81 42.12 -38.84
N THR A 718 10.40 40.95 -38.60
CA THR A 718 9.68 39.68 -38.62
C THR A 718 8.66 39.72 -37.49
N GLN A 719 7.49 40.28 -37.78
CA GLN A 719 6.28 40.02 -37.03
C GLN A 719 6.11 38.50 -37.03
N ARG A 720 6.57 37.85 -35.95
CA ARG A 720 6.07 36.54 -35.58
C ARG A 720 4.57 36.72 -35.34
N ARG A 721 3.76 36.42 -36.35
CA ARG A 721 2.32 36.11 -36.20
C ARG A 721 2.17 34.80 -35.42
N GLY A 722 2.77 34.72 -34.24
CA GLY A 722 2.34 33.78 -33.22
C GLY A 722 0.97 34.24 -32.74
N LYS A 723 0.03 33.31 -32.60
CA LYS A 723 -1.19 33.55 -31.82
C LYS A 723 -0.77 34.06 -30.44
N ASP A 724 -1.46 35.08 -29.93
CA ASP A 724 -1.26 35.66 -28.61
C ASP A 724 -1.13 34.55 -27.54
N PRO A 725 -0.10 34.54 -26.67
CA PRO A 725 0.12 33.45 -25.73
C PRO A 725 -1.05 33.22 -24.77
N PHE A 726 -1.77 34.27 -24.35
CA PHE A 726 -2.97 34.14 -23.53
C PHE A 726 -4.08 33.40 -24.29
N ALA A 727 -4.43 33.88 -25.49
CA ALA A 727 -5.39 33.20 -26.38
C ALA A 727 -4.97 31.76 -26.75
N ARG A 728 -3.66 31.47 -26.86
CA ARG A 728 -3.14 30.10 -27.08
C ARG A 728 -3.37 29.19 -25.88
N GLU A 729 -3.06 29.66 -24.69
CA GLU A 729 -3.29 28.91 -23.46
C GLU A 729 -4.79 28.63 -23.31
N LEU A 730 -5.62 29.67 -23.30
CA LEU A 730 -7.08 29.56 -23.16
C LEU A 730 -7.70 28.55 -24.14
N HIS A 731 -7.35 28.63 -25.42
CA HIS A 731 -7.83 27.70 -26.44
C HIS A 731 -7.36 26.26 -26.18
N SER A 732 -6.09 26.08 -25.81
CA SER A 732 -5.52 24.77 -25.48
C SER A 732 -6.17 24.13 -24.25
N VAL A 733 -6.55 24.91 -23.24
CA VAL A 733 -7.26 24.38 -22.05
C VAL A 733 -8.67 23.94 -22.43
N VAL A 734 -9.41 24.80 -23.13
CA VAL A 734 -10.82 24.55 -23.51
C VAL A 734 -10.92 23.35 -24.46
N GLU A 735 -10.03 23.25 -25.45
CA GLU A 735 -9.96 22.09 -26.37
C GLU A 735 -9.66 20.79 -25.60
N TYR A 736 -8.67 20.80 -24.71
CA TYR A 736 -8.30 19.62 -23.93
C TYR A 736 -9.44 19.17 -23.00
N VAL A 737 -10.03 20.08 -22.21
CA VAL A 737 -11.19 19.80 -21.33
C VAL A 737 -12.39 19.32 -22.15
N ALA A 738 -12.67 19.94 -23.29
CA ALA A 738 -13.76 19.52 -24.17
C ALA A 738 -13.54 18.11 -24.75
N SER A 739 -12.30 17.68 -24.99
CA SER A 739 -11.95 16.34 -25.44
C SER A 739 -11.99 15.27 -24.34
N CYS A 740 -11.59 15.62 -23.11
CA CYS A 740 -11.77 14.74 -21.94
C CYS A 740 -13.25 14.45 -21.68
N MET A 741 -14.10 15.46 -21.89
CA MET A 741 -15.57 15.38 -21.80
C MET A 741 -16.22 14.76 -23.07
N GLN A 742 -15.56 13.81 -23.75
CA GLN A 742 -16.10 13.01 -24.87
C GLN A 742 -15.84 11.49 -24.69
N ARG A 743 -15.29 11.09 -23.55
CA ARG A 743 -15.07 9.71 -23.14
C ARG A 743 -15.81 9.45 -21.83
#